data_AF-A0A3D4AJX1-F1
#
_entry.id   AF-A0A3D4AJX1-F1
#
_cell.length_a   1.000
_cell.length_b   1.000
_cell.length_c   1.000
_cell.angle_alpha   90.00
_cell.angle_beta   90.00
_cell.angle_gamma   90.00
#
_symmetry.space_group_name_H-M   'P 1'
#
loop_
_entity.id
_entity.type
_entity.pdbx_description
1 polymer ?
#
loop_
_entity_poly.entity_id
_entity_poly.type
_entity_poly.pdbx_seq_one_letter_code
_entity_poly.pdbx_strand_id
1 'polypeptide(L)'
;MRYLSIKNILKRLKNHNRSFYFLVAFLCLFLVQICVPETTNTCLSTGSTASAAQIPHLHTSKLVRVGYVESRNFMEGMSDNAVKSGLAYDYLQKISYYTNWDYDYVYGDWDTMLQKLFNGEIDVMAGVSKTPERLEKLLFPDYAMGLENYYIYVYSDSPLASRGIAGLMNRTISVNRNTVMEDMLHQWNDEGNHQVNIVTYSGNDSRYRDFDSRKIDATVDTDNNVNRDNRMVPITRIGQTEYYLAINLHRPDLLHELNSALGKITSTDPYFTKKLSNTYFSHLAVSGKLQEDEITWLREHPLITVGYLDDYLPFSDTNTGGQVYGIITDLLNELSKKLRISEDVRFEFVAYKSYDALVASLQAGTIDMAFPINYDVARAEQNNIFLTTEVISTPMYLIYKGEYSHLQLRRLAAKKGNSIADIYIRGHFPDSEILYYDTIDSMLEAVKNGDVDGCILNQFRKDGYLIHPSYNMLQTATMKDYSSRCFAVKRGNNELLSILNRGITNLPSDFGFTSTYTYTSQMTSMTLKDFILQHFILFTIIVGIIVATVSGLLAYIYIIHKNRAQMEYIAHHDGLTGLFNRRSFNDDIESLKPELIRENVIIVTMDLNGLKKANDELGHEAGDELIIGAADCMKKVLTPYGNVYRVG
;
A
#
# COMPACT_ATOMS: atom_id res chain seq x y z
N MET A 1 32.57 44.99 28.00
CA MET A 1 33.62 45.73 27.25
C MET A 1 33.90 44.98 25.95
N ARG A 2 34.05 45.68 24.82
CA ARG A 2 34.16 45.18 23.42
C ARG A 2 32.84 44.93 22.66
N TYR A 3 32.01 45.98 22.61
CA TYR A 3 31.00 46.21 21.58
C TYR A 3 31.56 47.27 20.60
N LEU A 4 32.52 46.91 19.76
CA LEU A 4 33.08 47.81 18.72
C LEU A 4 33.94 46.99 17.73
N SER A 5 33.32 46.38 16.71
CA SER A 5 33.91 46.22 15.35
C SER A 5 33.00 45.50 14.33
N ILE A 6 31.69 45.80 14.29
CA ILE A 6 30.82 45.34 13.17
C ILE A 6 30.25 46.54 12.38
N LYS A 7 30.13 47.72 13.01
CA LYS A 7 29.70 48.95 12.34
C LYS A 7 30.67 49.47 11.27
N ASN A 8 31.96 49.13 11.33
CA ASN A 8 32.95 49.59 10.34
C ASN A 8 33.09 48.68 9.12
N ILE A 9 32.66 47.42 9.18
CA ILE A 9 32.66 46.50 8.04
C ILE A 9 31.42 46.74 7.15
N LEU A 10 30.27 47.06 7.77
CA LEU A 10 29.04 47.38 7.04
C LEU A 10 29.04 48.76 6.34
N LYS A 11 29.99 49.65 6.66
CA LYS A 11 30.07 50.99 6.03
C LYS A 11 30.89 51.00 4.74
N ARG A 12 31.71 49.97 4.47
CA ARG A 12 32.54 49.87 3.24
C ARG A 12 31.94 49.02 2.11
N LEU A 13 30.80 48.35 2.33
CA LEU A 13 30.09 47.58 1.29
C LEU A 13 28.84 48.29 0.74
N LYS A 14 28.73 49.61 0.99
CA LYS A 14 27.57 50.41 0.60
C LYS A 14 27.94 51.33 -0.56
N ASN A 15 28.30 50.77 -1.73
CA ASN A 15 28.16 51.50 -2.99
C ASN A 15 28.37 50.71 -4.29
N HIS A 16 28.01 49.42 -4.39
CA HIS A 16 27.62 48.79 -5.67
C HIS A 16 26.87 47.48 -5.40
N ASN A 17 25.86 47.17 -6.22
CA ASN A 17 25.05 45.94 -6.21
C ASN A 17 23.98 45.75 -5.12
N ARG A 18 23.10 46.74 -4.92
CA ARG A 18 21.85 46.54 -4.17
C ARG A 18 20.78 45.74 -4.93
N SER A 19 20.79 45.71 -6.27
CA SER A 19 19.75 45.03 -7.05
C SER A 19 19.93 43.50 -7.15
N PHE A 20 21.15 42.99 -7.00
CA PHE A 20 21.43 41.56 -7.16
C PHE A 20 21.07 40.75 -5.90
N TYR A 21 21.41 41.26 -4.72
CA TYR A 21 21.08 40.60 -3.44
C TYR A 21 19.58 40.67 -3.11
N PHE A 22 18.87 41.71 -3.56
CA PHE A 22 17.42 41.78 -3.40
C PHE A 22 16.70 40.74 -4.26
N LEU A 23 17.16 40.51 -5.50
CA LEU A 23 16.58 39.49 -6.39
C LEU A 23 16.79 38.06 -5.85
N VAL A 24 17.99 37.78 -5.31
CA VAL A 24 18.32 36.46 -4.73
C VAL A 24 17.59 36.24 -3.40
N ALA A 25 17.45 37.26 -2.55
CA ALA A 25 16.68 37.14 -1.30
C ALA A 25 15.18 36.98 -1.55
N PHE A 26 14.63 37.61 -2.59
CA PHE A 26 13.21 37.48 -2.97
C PHE A 26 12.91 36.09 -3.58
N LEU A 27 13.84 35.52 -4.34
CA LEU A 27 13.71 34.14 -4.85
C LEU A 27 13.80 33.09 -3.73
N CYS A 28 14.64 33.30 -2.73
CA CYS A 28 14.75 32.38 -1.59
C CYS A 28 13.51 32.42 -0.67
N LEU A 29 12.83 33.56 -0.55
CA LEU A 29 11.59 33.67 0.23
C LEU A 29 10.36 33.09 -0.50
N PHE A 30 10.33 33.11 -1.83
CA PHE A 30 9.26 32.47 -2.61
C PHE A 30 9.35 30.93 -2.65
N LEU A 31 10.55 30.36 -2.45
CA LEU A 31 10.75 28.90 -2.46
C LEU A 31 10.31 28.20 -1.17
N VAL A 32 10.13 28.92 -0.06
CA VAL A 32 9.69 28.33 1.22
C VAL A 32 8.16 28.22 1.31
N GLN A 33 7.41 28.92 0.46
CA GLN A 33 5.94 28.99 0.52
C GLN A 33 5.18 28.04 -0.42
N ILE A 34 5.88 27.24 -1.24
CA ILE A 34 5.27 26.28 -2.18
C ILE A 34 5.14 24.86 -1.55
N CYS A 35 5.55 24.66 -0.30
CA CYS A 35 5.51 23.36 0.38
C CYS A 35 4.63 23.36 1.63
N VAL A 36 3.34 23.71 1.51
CA VAL A 36 2.30 23.28 2.47
C VAL A 36 0.96 23.15 1.72
N PRO A 37 0.36 21.96 1.58
CA PRO A 37 -1.03 21.87 1.15
C PRO A 37 -1.95 22.13 2.35
N GLU A 38 -2.51 23.34 2.44
CA GLU A 38 -3.63 23.62 3.33
C GLU A 38 -4.93 23.16 2.67
N THR A 39 -5.44 22.01 3.10
CA THR A 39 -6.82 21.61 2.87
C THR A 39 -7.74 22.44 3.77
N THR A 40 -8.38 23.47 3.22
CA THR A 40 -9.53 24.12 3.86
C THR A 40 -10.78 23.87 3.03
N ASN A 41 -11.60 22.92 3.51
CA ASN A 41 -12.98 22.76 3.09
C ASN A 41 -13.80 23.92 3.65
N THR A 42 -14.11 24.91 2.81
CA THR A 42 -15.17 25.89 3.09
C THR A 42 -16.40 25.52 2.27
N CYS A 43 -17.32 24.82 2.91
CA CYS A 43 -18.66 24.57 2.40
C CYS A 43 -19.44 25.89 2.45
N LEU A 44 -19.67 26.50 1.29
CA LEU A 44 -20.58 27.64 1.13
C LEU A 44 -22.02 27.15 1.30
N SER A 45 -22.61 27.40 2.47
CA SER A 45 -24.05 27.28 2.69
C SER A 45 -24.75 28.46 2.02
N THR A 46 -25.29 28.24 0.82
CA THR A 46 -26.29 29.14 0.25
C THR A 46 -27.64 28.84 0.90
N GLY A 47 -28.07 29.75 1.77
CA GLY A 47 -29.40 29.72 2.35
C GLY A 47 -30.46 29.95 1.27
N SER A 48 -31.10 28.87 0.83
CA SER A 48 -32.38 28.93 0.13
C SER A 48 -33.48 28.68 1.15
N THR A 49 -34.17 29.75 1.55
CA THR A 49 -35.46 29.69 2.24
C THR A 49 -36.50 29.10 1.30
N ALA A 50 -36.61 27.77 1.27
CA ALA A 50 -37.76 27.08 0.70
C ALA A 50 -38.79 26.88 1.82
N SER A 51 -39.96 27.47 1.61
CA SER A 51 -41.18 27.34 2.40
C SER A 51 -41.40 25.91 2.90
N ALA A 52 -41.66 25.78 4.20
CA ALA A 52 -42.07 24.53 4.84
C ALA A 52 -43.46 24.11 4.32
N ALA A 53 -43.46 23.42 3.19
CA ALA A 53 -44.57 22.55 2.82
C ALA A 53 -44.50 21.32 3.73
N GLN A 54 -45.54 21.11 4.54
CA GLN A 54 -45.75 19.91 5.34
C GLN A 54 -45.59 18.66 4.45
N ILE A 55 -44.58 17.85 4.75
CA ILE A 55 -44.49 16.47 4.27
C ILE A 55 -45.22 15.61 5.32
N PRO A 56 -46.40 15.03 5.02
CA PRO A 56 -47.02 14.06 5.90
C PRO A 56 -46.32 12.71 5.73
N HIS A 57 -46.25 11.95 6.82
CA HIS A 57 -45.60 10.63 7.02
C HIS A 57 -44.14 10.67 7.52
N LEU A 58 -43.94 11.16 8.75
CA LEU A 58 -42.93 10.52 9.61
C LEU A 58 -43.40 9.08 9.83
N HIS A 59 -42.72 8.11 9.22
CA HIS A 59 -42.83 6.71 9.64
C HIS A 59 -42.38 6.64 11.11
N THR A 60 -43.33 6.46 12.02
CA THR A 60 -43.06 6.25 13.44
C THR A 60 -42.27 4.95 13.59
N SER A 61 -41.05 5.03 14.10
CA SER A 61 -40.26 3.85 14.48
C SER A 61 -40.99 3.08 15.58
N LYS A 62 -40.90 1.75 15.54
CA LYS A 62 -41.53 0.87 16.54
C LYS A 62 -40.46 0.49 17.56
N LEU A 63 -40.71 0.77 18.83
CA LEU A 63 -39.82 0.34 19.92
C LEU A 63 -39.95 -1.18 20.17
N VAL A 64 -38.83 -1.89 20.19
CA VAL A 64 -38.72 -3.33 20.41
C VAL A 64 -37.75 -3.59 21.55
N ARG A 65 -38.23 -4.26 22.61
CA ARG A 65 -37.41 -4.61 23.78
C ARG A 65 -36.58 -5.86 23.47
N VAL A 66 -35.27 -5.74 23.51
CA VAL A 66 -34.33 -6.81 23.15
C VAL A 66 -33.64 -7.33 24.41
N GLY A 67 -33.73 -8.63 24.66
CA GLY A 67 -32.90 -9.27 25.67
C GLY A 67 -31.43 -9.29 25.23
N TYR A 68 -30.56 -8.64 25.99
CA TYR A 68 -29.14 -8.48 25.70
C TYR A 68 -28.30 -9.26 26.72
N VAL A 69 -27.73 -10.37 26.27
CA VAL A 69 -26.89 -11.26 27.09
C VAL A 69 -25.45 -11.12 26.64
N GLU A 70 -24.55 -10.80 27.58
CA GLU A 70 -23.13 -10.65 27.26
C GLU A 70 -22.54 -11.95 26.74
N SER A 71 -21.95 -11.89 25.55
CA SER A 71 -21.23 -13.01 24.96
C SER A 71 -20.19 -12.50 23.97
N ARG A 72 -18.95 -12.98 24.12
CA ARG A 72 -17.82 -12.56 23.29
C ARG A 72 -18.08 -12.86 21.82
N ASN A 73 -17.74 -11.92 20.93
CA ASN A 73 -17.98 -12.00 19.48
C ASN A 73 -19.46 -12.14 19.05
N PHE A 74 -20.42 -12.22 19.98
CA PHE A 74 -21.85 -12.40 19.69
C PHE A 74 -22.68 -11.18 20.11
N MET A 75 -22.54 -10.74 21.37
CA MET A 75 -23.14 -9.53 21.94
C MET A 75 -22.24 -8.96 23.05
N GLU A 76 -21.42 -7.95 22.71
CA GLU A 76 -20.53 -7.26 23.65
C GLU A 76 -21.07 -5.87 23.99
N GLY A 77 -20.71 -5.35 25.17
CA GLY A 77 -21.10 -4.00 25.59
C GLY A 77 -22.42 -3.93 26.37
N MET A 78 -22.39 -4.36 27.63
CA MET A 78 -23.53 -4.45 28.56
C MET A 78 -24.01 -3.11 29.14
N SER A 79 -23.98 -2.03 28.35
CA SER A 79 -24.64 -0.77 28.73
C SER A 79 -24.91 0.09 27.51
N ASP A 80 -25.84 1.03 27.61
CA ASP A 80 -26.19 1.94 26.51
C ASP A 80 -25.03 2.83 26.07
N ASN A 81 -24.11 3.13 26.99
CA ASN A 81 -22.92 3.94 26.73
C ASN A 81 -21.70 3.11 26.30
N ALA A 82 -21.76 1.77 26.38
CA ALA A 82 -20.69 0.91 25.92
C ALA A 82 -20.73 0.78 24.39
N VAL A 83 -19.54 0.67 23.79
CA VAL A 83 -19.43 0.30 22.37
C VAL A 83 -19.95 -1.13 22.23
N LYS A 84 -21.05 -1.29 21.51
CA LYS A 84 -21.65 -2.59 21.22
C LYS A 84 -21.04 -3.20 19.97
N SER A 85 -20.81 -4.51 20.00
CA SER A 85 -20.31 -5.25 18.85
C SER A 85 -20.70 -6.73 18.94
N GLY A 86 -20.56 -7.48 17.85
CA GLY A 86 -20.79 -8.92 17.82
C GLY A 86 -21.84 -9.32 16.78
N LEU A 87 -21.86 -10.61 16.44
CA LEU A 87 -22.70 -11.15 15.38
C LEU A 87 -24.17 -10.77 15.55
N ALA A 88 -24.73 -10.98 16.74
CA ALA A 88 -26.15 -10.77 16.95
C ALA A 88 -26.52 -9.29 17.09
N TYR A 89 -25.59 -8.44 17.57
CA TYR A 89 -25.77 -7.00 17.55
C TYR A 89 -25.84 -6.47 16.10
N ASP A 90 -24.87 -6.82 15.26
CA ASP A 90 -24.85 -6.42 13.84
C ASP A 90 -26.05 -6.97 13.07
N TYR A 91 -26.48 -8.20 13.40
CA TYR A 91 -27.69 -8.81 12.87
C TYR A 91 -28.94 -7.99 13.20
N LEU A 92 -29.11 -7.56 14.46
CA LEU A 92 -30.21 -6.69 14.90
C LEU A 92 -30.15 -5.34 14.18
N GLN A 93 -28.98 -4.73 14.05
CA GLN A 93 -28.82 -3.46 13.33
C GLN A 93 -29.20 -3.61 11.84
N LYS A 94 -28.85 -4.73 11.21
CA LYS A 94 -29.27 -4.97 9.82
C LYS A 94 -30.79 -5.10 9.70
N ILE A 95 -31.45 -5.75 10.65
CA ILE A 95 -32.91 -5.86 10.68
C ILE A 95 -33.57 -4.49 10.80
N SER A 96 -33.07 -3.61 11.67
CA SER A 96 -33.68 -2.29 11.90
C SER A 96 -33.71 -1.44 10.63
N TYR A 97 -32.77 -1.61 9.70
CA TYR A 97 -32.77 -0.90 8.42
C TYR A 97 -33.96 -1.28 7.51
N TYR A 98 -34.54 -2.47 7.70
CA TYR A 98 -35.66 -2.97 6.89
C TYR A 98 -37.00 -2.94 7.63
N THR A 99 -36.98 -2.92 8.96
CA THR A 99 -38.19 -2.86 9.81
C THR A 99 -38.47 -1.49 10.40
N ASN A 100 -37.47 -0.60 10.45
CA ASN A 100 -37.49 0.66 11.19
C ASN A 100 -37.78 0.47 12.69
N TRP A 101 -37.24 -0.61 13.27
CA TRP A 101 -37.30 -0.87 14.70
C TRP A 101 -36.26 -0.04 15.47
N ASP A 102 -36.70 0.58 16.57
CA ASP A 102 -35.81 1.11 17.60
C ASP A 102 -35.66 0.05 18.69
N TYR A 103 -34.43 -0.14 19.19
CA TYR A 103 -34.16 -1.16 20.20
C TYR A 103 -34.03 -0.55 21.60
N ASP A 104 -34.78 -1.12 22.53
CA ASP A 104 -34.63 -0.93 23.98
C ASP A 104 -33.95 -2.17 24.56
N TYR A 105 -32.67 -2.05 24.92
CA TYR A 105 -31.88 -3.20 25.37
C TYR A 105 -32.10 -3.47 26.87
N VAL A 106 -32.53 -4.69 27.18
CA VAL A 106 -32.67 -5.17 28.55
C VAL A 106 -31.54 -6.13 28.84
N TYR A 107 -30.66 -5.76 29.76
CA TYR A 107 -29.44 -6.50 30.07
C TYR A 107 -29.65 -7.52 31.20
N GLY A 108 -29.03 -8.69 31.08
CA GLY A 108 -28.91 -9.65 32.18
C GLY A 108 -28.36 -11.00 31.74
N ASP A 109 -28.46 -12.00 32.63
CA ASP A 109 -28.04 -13.37 32.31
C ASP A 109 -29.05 -14.10 31.41
N TRP A 110 -28.60 -15.19 30.80
CA TRP A 110 -29.36 -15.97 29.83
C TRP A 110 -30.71 -16.45 30.38
N ASP A 111 -30.73 -17.05 31.56
CA ASP A 111 -31.94 -17.65 32.13
C ASP A 111 -32.96 -16.57 32.50
N THR A 112 -32.51 -15.47 33.09
CA THR A 112 -33.36 -14.31 33.39
C THR A 112 -33.96 -13.70 32.12
N MET A 113 -33.17 -13.52 31.06
CA MET A 113 -33.66 -12.97 29.79
C MET A 113 -34.65 -13.91 29.10
N LEU A 114 -34.39 -15.22 29.09
CA LEU A 114 -35.30 -16.18 28.52
C LEU A 114 -36.66 -16.22 29.25
N GLN A 115 -36.65 -16.14 30.59
CA GLN A 115 -37.90 -16.03 31.36
C GLN A 115 -38.65 -14.73 31.07
N LYS A 116 -37.93 -13.59 30.98
CA LYS A 116 -38.53 -12.32 30.57
C LYS A 116 -39.13 -12.38 29.17
N LEU A 117 -38.52 -13.13 28.25
CA LEU A 117 -39.06 -13.36 26.91
C LEU A 117 -40.34 -14.19 26.97
N PHE A 118 -40.40 -15.25 27.77
CA PHE A 118 -41.64 -16.02 27.96
C PHE A 118 -42.76 -15.14 28.54
N ASN A 119 -42.44 -14.28 29.51
CA ASN A 119 -43.40 -13.41 30.19
C ASN A 119 -43.83 -12.18 29.38
N GLY A 120 -43.17 -11.88 28.25
CA GLY A 120 -43.44 -10.69 27.43
C GLY A 120 -42.90 -9.38 28.00
N GLU A 121 -41.97 -9.46 28.96
CA GLU A 121 -41.22 -8.32 29.48
C GLU A 121 -40.17 -7.81 28.48
N ILE A 122 -39.68 -8.70 27.61
CA ILE A 122 -38.93 -8.38 26.40
C ILE A 122 -39.64 -8.98 25.19
N ASP A 123 -39.40 -8.39 24.01
CA ASP A 123 -40.08 -8.78 22.78
C ASP A 123 -39.29 -9.79 21.96
N VAL A 124 -37.96 -9.65 21.93
CA VAL A 124 -37.06 -10.51 21.14
C VAL A 124 -35.77 -10.88 21.89
N MET A 125 -35.19 -12.03 21.57
CA MET A 125 -33.90 -12.48 22.10
C MET A 125 -33.12 -13.28 21.05
N ALA A 126 -31.84 -12.97 20.89
CA ALA A 126 -30.98 -13.63 19.91
C ALA A 126 -30.35 -14.93 20.46
N GLY A 127 -29.91 -15.80 19.54
CA GLY A 127 -29.16 -17.02 19.91
C GLY A 127 -30.03 -18.17 20.43
N VAL A 128 -31.35 -18.11 20.27
CA VAL A 128 -32.25 -19.10 20.85
C VAL A 128 -32.45 -20.26 19.88
N SER A 129 -32.14 -21.48 20.33
CA SER A 129 -32.40 -22.72 19.59
C SER A 129 -33.84 -23.22 19.76
N LYS A 130 -34.37 -23.88 18.72
CA LYS A 130 -35.70 -24.51 18.73
C LYS A 130 -35.66 -25.78 19.58
N THR A 131 -36.49 -25.84 20.61
CA THR A 131 -36.77 -27.06 21.39
C THR A 131 -38.28 -27.27 21.46
N PRO A 132 -38.78 -28.50 21.69
CA PRO A 132 -40.22 -28.76 21.81
C PRO A 132 -40.90 -27.82 22.84
N GLU A 133 -40.27 -27.61 24.01
CA GLU A 133 -40.77 -26.70 25.04
C GLU A 133 -40.83 -25.24 24.56
N ARG A 134 -39.79 -24.77 23.84
CA ARG A 134 -39.73 -23.37 23.38
C ARG A 134 -40.69 -23.10 22.23
N LEU A 135 -40.97 -24.10 21.39
CA LEU A 135 -41.95 -23.98 20.31
C LEU A 135 -43.38 -23.74 20.83
N GLU A 136 -43.69 -24.19 22.05
CA GLU A 136 -44.98 -23.92 22.70
C GLU A 136 -45.06 -22.51 23.31
N LYS A 137 -43.91 -21.87 23.57
CA LYS A 137 -43.81 -20.61 24.34
C LYS A 137 -43.29 -19.42 23.55
N LEU A 138 -42.74 -19.62 22.35
CA LEU A 138 -42.07 -18.60 21.54
C LEU A 138 -42.42 -18.74 20.06
N LEU A 139 -42.28 -17.63 19.34
CA LEU A 139 -42.34 -17.58 17.90
C LEU A 139 -40.92 -17.57 17.32
N PHE A 140 -40.74 -18.27 16.20
CA PHE A 140 -39.46 -18.37 15.51
C PHE A 140 -39.62 -17.92 14.04
N PRO A 141 -38.70 -17.12 13.50
CA PRO A 141 -38.71 -16.75 12.10
C PRO A 141 -38.41 -17.96 11.20
N ASP A 142 -38.76 -17.81 9.92
CA ASP A 142 -38.51 -18.84 8.89
C ASP A 142 -37.02 -18.96 8.55
N TYR A 143 -36.23 -17.95 8.93
CA TYR A 143 -34.80 -17.84 8.64
C TYR A 143 -33.99 -17.93 9.93
N ALA A 144 -33.05 -18.88 9.98
CA ALA A 144 -32.09 -18.99 11.07
C ALA A 144 -31.10 -17.81 11.06
N MET A 145 -30.70 -17.35 12.25
CA MET A 145 -29.63 -16.37 12.38
C MET A 145 -28.27 -16.97 12.01
N GLY A 146 -28.08 -18.24 12.36
CA GLY A 146 -26.84 -18.96 12.12
C GLY A 146 -26.89 -20.38 12.64
N LEU A 147 -25.74 -21.03 12.56
CA LEU A 147 -25.51 -22.39 13.06
C LEU A 147 -24.59 -22.33 14.26
N GLU A 148 -24.92 -23.10 15.28
CA GLU A 148 -24.06 -23.40 16.42
C GLU A 148 -23.53 -24.82 16.24
N ASN A 149 -22.21 -24.98 16.31
CA ASN A 149 -21.57 -26.29 16.17
C ASN A 149 -21.16 -26.81 17.53
N TYR A 150 -21.42 -28.09 17.77
CA TYR A 150 -21.05 -28.77 19.01
C TYR A 150 -19.82 -29.63 18.76
N TYR A 151 -18.79 -29.44 19.58
CA TYR A 151 -17.54 -30.17 19.51
C TYR A 151 -17.22 -30.85 20.84
N ILE A 152 -16.48 -31.95 20.74
CA ILE A 152 -15.75 -32.49 21.88
C ILE A 152 -14.43 -31.73 21.98
N TYR A 153 -14.19 -31.12 23.13
CA TYR A 153 -12.99 -30.38 23.45
C TYR A 153 -12.13 -31.12 24.46
N VAL A 154 -10.82 -31.01 24.27
CA VAL A 154 -9.82 -31.41 25.26
C VAL A 154 -8.90 -30.23 25.54
N TYR A 155 -8.18 -30.27 26.65
CA TYR A 155 -7.11 -29.31 26.87
C TYR A 155 -5.93 -29.50 25.91
N SER A 156 -5.37 -28.39 25.44
CA SER A 156 -4.26 -28.32 24.49
C SER A 156 -2.96 -28.96 24.99
N ASP A 157 -2.76 -29.08 26.31
CA ASP A 157 -1.64 -29.81 26.91
C ASP A 157 -1.91 -31.31 27.08
N SER A 158 -3.16 -31.77 26.86
CA SER A 158 -3.52 -33.18 26.91
C SER A 158 -2.87 -33.94 25.76
N PRO A 159 -2.39 -35.18 25.99
CA PRO A 159 -2.00 -36.10 24.92
C PRO A 159 -3.14 -36.41 23.95
N LEU A 160 -4.40 -36.28 24.37
CA LEU A 160 -5.57 -36.52 23.53
C LEU A 160 -5.68 -35.51 22.38
N ALA A 161 -5.14 -34.31 22.58
CA ALA A 161 -5.23 -33.23 21.60
C ALA A 161 -4.54 -33.54 20.26
N SER A 162 -3.60 -34.49 20.22
CA SER A 162 -2.91 -34.93 19.01
C SER A 162 -3.37 -36.30 18.49
N ARG A 163 -4.20 -37.03 19.25
CA ARG A 163 -4.67 -38.39 18.91
C ARG A 163 -6.00 -38.42 18.14
N GLY A 164 -6.61 -37.26 17.95
CA GLY A 164 -7.90 -37.13 17.26
C GLY A 164 -9.01 -37.98 17.91
N ILE A 165 -9.97 -38.40 17.08
CA ILE A 165 -11.13 -39.20 17.51
C ILE A 165 -10.69 -40.55 18.12
N ALA A 166 -9.67 -41.19 17.55
CA ALA A 166 -9.16 -42.48 18.02
C ALA A 166 -8.66 -42.41 19.48
N GLY A 167 -8.18 -41.25 19.92
CA GLY A 167 -7.75 -41.03 21.30
C GLY A 167 -8.89 -41.03 22.33
N LEU A 168 -10.14 -40.80 21.91
CA LEU A 168 -11.29 -40.65 22.79
C LEU A 168 -11.88 -41.99 23.28
N MET A 169 -11.54 -43.10 22.64
CA MET A 169 -12.07 -44.41 23.01
C MET A 169 -11.79 -44.74 24.49
N ASN A 170 -12.82 -45.16 25.23
CA ASN A 170 -12.81 -45.41 26.68
C ASN A 170 -12.49 -44.18 27.57
N ARG A 171 -12.47 -42.96 27.01
CA ARG A 171 -12.25 -41.71 27.77
C ARG A 171 -13.55 -41.17 28.34
N THR A 172 -13.44 -40.39 29.41
CA THR A 172 -14.58 -39.72 30.02
C THR A 172 -14.89 -38.40 29.32
N ILE A 173 -16.14 -38.23 28.87
CA ILE A 173 -16.59 -37.01 28.21
C ILE A 173 -17.73 -36.40 29.03
N SER A 174 -17.57 -35.15 29.46
CA SER A 174 -18.60 -34.44 30.21
C SER A 174 -19.54 -33.64 29.32
N VAL A 175 -20.81 -33.61 29.70
CA VAL A 175 -21.86 -32.84 29.03
C VAL A 175 -22.92 -32.39 30.04
N ASN A 176 -23.69 -31.35 29.74
CA ASN A 176 -24.81 -30.95 30.60
C ASN A 176 -26.03 -31.81 30.32
N ARG A 177 -26.68 -32.30 31.38
CA ARG A 177 -27.89 -33.12 31.32
C ARG A 177 -29.10 -32.33 30.82
N ASN A 178 -30.03 -33.00 30.16
CA ASN A 178 -31.23 -32.47 29.53
C ASN A 178 -30.91 -31.35 28.54
N THR A 179 -29.81 -31.46 27.80
CA THR A 179 -29.44 -30.48 26.77
C THR A 179 -29.28 -31.16 25.42
N VAL A 180 -29.44 -30.39 24.34
CA VAL A 180 -29.22 -30.88 22.97
C VAL A 180 -27.81 -31.46 22.78
N MET A 181 -26.83 -30.94 23.53
CA MET A 181 -25.46 -31.45 23.54
C MET A 181 -25.37 -32.91 24.04
N GLU A 182 -26.19 -33.28 25.03
CA GLU A 182 -26.22 -34.64 25.56
C GLU A 182 -26.77 -35.60 24.51
N ASP A 183 -27.93 -35.26 23.92
CA ASP A 183 -28.56 -36.07 22.88
C ASP A 183 -27.61 -36.29 21.69
N MET A 184 -26.94 -35.23 21.24
CA MET A 184 -25.96 -35.30 20.15
C MET A 184 -24.74 -36.13 20.51
N LEU A 185 -24.25 -36.05 21.75
CA LEU A 185 -23.10 -36.84 22.20
C LEU A 185 -23.44 -38.33 22.25
N HIS A 186 -24.63 -38.68 22.75
CA HIS A 186 -25.13 -40.05 22.75
C HIS A 186 -25.27 -40.58 21.32
N GLN A 187 -25.94 -39.83 20.45
CA GLN A 187 -26.11 -40.20 19.04
C GLN A 187 -24.75 -40.41 18.36
N TRP A 188 -23.81 -39.47 18.50
CA TRP A 188 -22.47 -39.57 17.93
C TRP A 188 -21.71 -40.80 18.45
N ASN A 189 -21.76 -41.06 19.76
CA ASN A 189 -21.09 -42.19 20.37
C ASN A 189 -21.65 -43.53 19.88
N ASP A 190 -22.97 -43.64 19.76
CA ASP A 190 -23.67 -44.87 19.41
C ASP A 190 -23.55 -45.18 17.91
N GLU A 191 -23.74 -44.18 17.04
CA GLU A 191 -23.60 -44.34 15.58
C GLU A 191 -22.15 -44.67 15.17
N GLY A 192 -21.17 -44.05 15.84
CA GLY A 192 -19.75 -44.25 15.57
C GLY A 192 -19.11 -45.42 16.33
N ASN A 193 -19.85 -46.07 17.23
CA ASN A 193 -19.34 -47.10 18.15
C ASN A 193 -18.04 -46.68 18.87
N HIS A 194 -18.02 -45.44 19.37
CA HIS A 194 -16.81 -44.81 19.93
C HIS A 194 -16.48 -45.26 21.36
N GLN A 195 -17.45 -45.86 22.08
CA GLN A 195 -17.29 -46.43 23.42
C GLN A 195 -16.72 -45.42 24.42
N VAL A 196 -17.19 -44.17 24.37
CA VAL A 196 -16.82 -43.14 25.34
C VAL A 196 -17.66 -43.27 26.61
N ASN A 197 -17.11 -42.85 27.75
CA ASN A 197 -17.81 -42.83 29.03
C ASN A 197 -18.44 -41.45 29.24
N ILE A 198 -19.74 -41.31 28.98
CA ILE A 198 -20.45 -40.04 29.10
C ILE A 198 -20.78 -39.75 30.57
N VAL A 199 -20.39 -38.56 31.05
CA VAL A 199 -20.67 -38.09 32.41
C VAL A 199 -21.50 -36.80 32.35
N THR A 200 -22.71 -36.85 32.89
CA THR A 200 -23.68 -35.76 32.76
C THR A 200 -23.68 -34.86 33.99
N TYR A 201 -23.75 -33.53 33.80
CA TYR A 201 -23.74 -32.52 34.86
C TYR A 201 -25.00 -31.67 34.83
N SER A 202 -25.39 -31.10 35.98
CA SER A 202 -26.55 -30.22 36.06
C SER A 202 -26.32 -28.79 35.57
N GLY A 203 -25.07 -28.41 35.32
CA GLY A 203 -24.69 -27.05 34.91
C GLY A 203 -23.18 -26.91 34.71
N ASN A 204 -22.79 -25.77 34.13
CA ASN A 204 -21.42 -25.50 33.69
C ASN A 204 -20.38 -25.51 34.82
N ASP A 205 -20.70 -24.94 35.99
CA ASP A 205 -19.71 -24.76 37.08
C ASP A 205 -19.15 -26.08 37.63
N SER A 206 -20.00 -27.10 37.79
CA SER A 206 -19.56 -28.41 38.27
C SER A 206 -18.84 -29.19 37.17
N ARG A 207 -19.33 -29.09 35.94
CA ARG A 207 -18.73 -29.70 34.75
C ARG A 207 -17.32 -29.19 34.50
N TYR A 208 -17.14 -27.87 34.40
CA TYR A 208 -15.84 -27.26 34.17
C TYR A 208 -14.90 -27.50 35.35
N ARG A 209 -15.36 -27.44 36.59
CA ARG A 209 -14.50 -27.76 37.75
C ARG A 209 -13.88 -29.15 37.67
N ASP A 210 -14.67 -30.16 37.29
CA ASP A 210 -14.16 -31.53 37.14
C ASP A 210 -13.29 -31.71 35.89
N PHE A 211 -13.61 -30.99 34.81
CA PHE A 211 -12.77 -30.95 33.60
C PHE A 211 -11.42 -30.24 33.86
N ASP A 212 -11.42 -29.08 34.50
CA ASP A 212 -10.25 -28.28 34.87
C ASP A 212 -9.32 -29.02 35.84
N SER A 213 -9.91 -29.77 36.77
CA SER A 213 -9.18 -30.65 37.69
C SER A 213 -8.71 -31.97 37.06
N ARG A 214 -8.94 -32.17 35.75
CA ARG A 214 -8.53 -33.37 34.98
C ARG A 214 -9.15 -34.67 35.47
N LYS A 215 -10.30 -34.62 36.14
CA LYS A 215 -11.10 -35.81 36.46
C LYS A 215 -11.85 -36.32 35.23
N ILE A 216 -12.15 -35.41 34.31
CA ILE A 216 -12.77 -35.70 33.02
C ILE A 216 -11.74 -35.44 31.91
N ASP A 217 -11.67 -36.36 30.94
CA ASP A 217 -10.71 -36.29 29.84
C ASP A 217 -11.09 -35.26 28.76
N ALA A 218 -12.40 -35.11 28.47
CA ALA A 218 -12.94 -34.20 27.46
C ALA A 218 -14.29 -33.59 27.88
N THR A 219 -14.71 -32.47 27.28
CA THR A 219 -16.04 -31.86 27.51
C THR A 219 -16.69 -31.51 26.19
N VAL A 220 -18.01 -31.63 26.10
CA VAL A 220 -18.78 -31.12 24.94
C VAL A 220 -19.09 -29.65 25.14
N ASP A 221 -18.89 -28.86 24.10
CA ASP A 221 -19.26 -27.45 24.11
C ASP A 221 -19.53 -26.91 22.72
N THR A 222 -20.01 -25.68 22.67
CA THR A 222 -20.28 -24.95 21.44
C THR A 222 -19.06 -24.14 21.01
N ASP A 223 -18.89 -23.98 19.69
CA ASP A 223 -17.79 -23.21 19.11
C ASP A 223 -17.80 -21.72 19.49
N ASN A 224 -18.96 -21.16 19.79
CA ASN A 224 -19.12 -19.79 20.28
C ASN A 224 -18.81 -19.60 21.77
N ASN A 225 -18.79 -20.67 22.59
CA ASN A 225 -18.58 -20.60 24.04
C ASN A 225 -17.11 -20.89 24.43
N VAL A 226 -16.36 -21.58 23.57
CA VAL A 226 -14.95 -21.91 23.82
C VAL A 226 -14.01 -20.84 23.27
N ASN A 227 -13.26 -20.21 24.17
CA ASN A 227 -12.26 -19.20 23.84
C ASN A 227 -10.84 -19.80 23.74
N ARG A 228 -9.95 -19.17 22.96
CA ARG A 228 -8.51 -19.48 22.89
C ARG A 228 -7.81 -19.44 24.25
N ASP A 229 -8.25 -18.55 25.15
CA ASP A 229 -7.71 -18.44 26.51
C ASP A 229 -8.03 -19.68 27.38
N ASN A 230 -9.08 -20.42 27.03
CA ASN A 230 -9.50 -21.61 27.76
C ASN A 230 -8.53 -22.79 27.53
N ARG A 231 -7.52 -22.64 26.67
CA ARG A 231 -6.56 -23.69 26.28
C ARG A 231 -7.24 -24.96 25.77
N MET A 232 -8.49 -24.88 25.32
CA MET A 232 -9.27 -26.01 24.80
C MET A 232 -9.10 -26.10 23.28
N VAL A 233 -9.01 -27.32 22.76
CA VAL A 233 -8.91 -27.59 21.33
C VAL A 233 -10.03 -28.55 20.90
N PRO A 234 -10.73 -28.25 19.79
CA PRO A 234 -11.77 -29.14 19.28
C PRO A 234 -11.12 -30.40 18.69
N ILE A 235 -11.65 -31.56 19.06
CA ILE A 235 -11.24 -32.88 18.53
C ILE A 235 -12.13 -33.27 17.35
N THR A 236 -13.44 -33.19 17.52
CA THR A 236 -14.41 -33.56 16.49
C THR A 236 -15.73 -32.86 16.71
N ARG A 237 -16.43 -32.58 15.61
CA ARG A 237 -17.81 -32.09 15.63
C ARG A 237 -18.74 -33.27 15.87
N ILE A 238 -19.67 -33.12 16.81
CA ILE A 238 -20.68 -34.14 17.12
C ILE A 238 -22.07 -33.77 16.61
N GLY A 239 -22.30 -32.50 16.29
CA GLY A 239 -23.57 -32.04 15.76
C GLY A 239 -23.59 -30.54 15.50
N GLN A 240 -24.72 -30.05 15.00
CA GLN A 240 -24.98 -28.63 14.81
C GLN A 240 -26.47 -28.36 15.01
N THR A 241 -26.82 -27.18 15.53
CA THR A 241 -28.20 -26.69 15.55
C THR A 241 -28.28 -25.30 14.93
N GLU A 242 -29.48 -24.93 14.51
CA GLU A 242 -29.81 -23.56 14.15
C GLU A 242 -30.22 -22.77 15.39
N TYR A 243 -29.76 -21.52 15.46
CA TYR A 243 -30.24 -20.54 16.42
C TYR A 243 -30.92 -19.36 15.73
N TYR A 244 -31.83 -18.72 16.45
CA TYR A 244 -32.79 -17.78 15.90
C TYR A 244 -32.90 -16.52 16.76
N LEU A 245 -33.46 -15.47 16.15
CA LEU A 245 -33.98 -14.32 16.88
C LEU A 245 -35.40 -14.68 17.30
N ALA A 246 -35.53 -15.29 18.48
CA ALA A 246 -36.82 -15.72 18.97
C ALA A 246 -37.65 -14.52 19.42
N ILE A 247 -38.97 -14.65 19.29
CA ILE A 247 -39.93 -13.59 19.56
C ILE A 247 -40.92 -14.10 20.61
N ASN A 248 -41.36 -13.22 21.50
CA ASN A 248 -42.43 -13.51 22.43
C ASN A 248 -43.72 -14.00 21.72
N LEU A 249 -44.42 -14.97 22.32
CA LEU A 249 -45.62 -15.60 21.73
C LEU A 249 -46.74 -14.61 21.40
N HIS A 250 -46.82 -13.49 22.11
CA HIS A 250 -47.87 -12.48 21.96
C HIS A 250 -47.51 -11.38 20.95
N ARG A 251 -46.40 -11.51 20.20
CA ARG A 251 -45.94 -10.53 19.18
C ARG A 251 -45.86 -11.11 17.76
N PRO A 252 -46.95 -11.68 17.21
CA PRO A 252 -46.95 -12.16 15.82
C PRO A 252 -46.77 -11.03 14.80
N ASP A 253 -47.06 -9.77 15.19
CA ASP A 253 -46.75 -8.59 14.37
C ASP A 253 -45.26 -8.46 14.10
N LEU A 254 -44.42 -8.66 15.13
CA LEU A 254 -42.96 -8.60 14.99
C LEU A 254 -42.43 -9.78 14.18
N LEU A 255 -43.03 -10.97 14.32
CA LEU A 255 -42.64 -12.13 13.51
C LEU A 255 -42.85 -11.86 12.02
N HIS A 256 -44.01 -11.32 11.66
CA HIS A 256 -44.31 -11.01 10.26
C HIS A 256 -43.36 -9.94 9.70
N GLU A 257 -43.09 -8.87 10.47
CA GLU A 257 -42.13 -7.83 10.11
C GLU A 257 -40.70 -8.40 9.96
N LEU A 258 -40.27 -9.25 10.89
CA LEU A 258 -38.98 -9.91 10.85
C LEU A 258 -38.84 -10.81 9.63
N ASN A 259 -39.82 -11.69 9.36
CA ASN A 259 -39.78 -12.58 8.20
C ASN A 259 -39.76 -11.80 6.87
N SER A 260 -40.50 -10.68 6.79
CA SER A 260 -40.46 -9.79 5.62
C SER A 260 -39.09 -9.14 5.44
N ALA A 261 -38.47 -8.66 6.53
CA ALA A 261 -37.13 -8.09 6.50
C ALA A 261 -36.08 -9.12 6.12
N LEU A 262 -36.10 -10.31 6.73
CA LEU A 262 -35.15 -11.39 6.46
C LEU A 262 -35.31 -11.95 5.04
N GLY A 263 -36.52 -12.02 4.51
CA GLY A 263 -36.76 -12.36 3.10
C GLY A 263 -36.12 -11.36 2.15
N LYS A 264 -36.26 -10.05 2.42
CA LYS A 264 -35.60 -9.00 1.63
C LYS A 264 -34.08 -9.05 1.75
N ILE A 265 -33.55 -9.18 2.96
CA ILE A 265 -32.11 -9.30 3.22
C ILE A 265 -31.56 -10.51 2.46
N THR A 266 -32.19 -11.67 2.58
CA THR A 266 -31.74 -12.90 1.89
C THR A 266 -31.79 -12.75 0.37
N SER A 267 -32.79 -12.07 -0.18
CA SER A 267 -32.88 -11.85 -1.63
C SER A 267 -31.85 -10.86 -2.19
N THR A 268 -31.34 -9.94 -1.35
CA THR A 268 -30.42 -8.86 -1.76
C THR A 268 -28.97 -9.10 -1.35
N ASP A 269 -28.75 -9.78 -0.22
CA ASP A 269 -27.46 -10.27 0.27
C ASP A 269 -27.60 -11.71 0.81
N PRO A 270 -27.66 -12.73 -0.06
CA PRO A 270 -27.88 -14.14 0.33
C PRO A 270 -26.84 -14.70 1.29
N TYR A 271 -25.66 -14.08 1.37
CA TYR A 271 -24.54 -14.53 2.21
C TYR A 271 -24.39 -13.72 3.50
N PHE A 272 -25.35 -12.85 3.84
CA PHE A 272 -25.28 -11.95 4.99
C PHE A 272 -24.92 -12.67 6.31
N THR A 273 -25.68 -13.70 6.68
CA THR A 273 -25.46 -14.46 7.92
C THR A 273 -24.12 -15.20 7.92
N LYS A 274 -23.71 -15.75 6.76
CA LYS A 274 -22.41 -16.39 6.59
C LYS A 274 -21.25 -15.40 6.71
N LYS A 275 -21.38 -14.19 6.15
CA LYS A 275 -20.37 -13.12 6.28
C LYS A 275 -20.19 -12.74 7.74
N LEU A 276 -21.29 -12.47 8.46
CA LEU A 276 -21.23 -12.17 9.90
C LEU A 276 -20.58 -13.32 10.69
N SER A 277 -20.98 -14.57 10.43
CA SER A 277 -20.38 -15.74 11.08
C SER A 277 -18.88 -15.82 10.83
N ASN A 278 -18.43 -15.61 9.60
CA ASN A 278 -16.99 -15.60 9.27
C ASN A 278 -16.24 -14.45 9.95
N THR A 279 -16.83 -13.25 10.04
CA THR A 279 -16.22 -12.10 10.71
C THR A 279 -15.93 -12.39 12.18
N TYR A 280 -16.85 -13.05 12.87
CA TYR A 280 -16.79 -13.21 14.33
C TYR A 280 -16.25 -14.58 14.80
N PHE A 281 -16.38 -15.63 13.99
CA PHE A 281 -16.11 -17.02 14.43
C PHE A 281 -15.13 -17.83 13.56
N SER A 282 -14.68 -17.33 12.41
CA SER A 282 -13.80 -18.10 11.48
C SER A 282 -12.51 -18.63 12.11
N HIS A 283 -11.95 -17.93 13.09
CA HIS A 283 -10.69 -18.28 13.76
C HIS A 283 -10.82 -19.33 14.88
N LEU A 284 -12.03 -19.73 15.24
CA LEU A 284 -12.32 -20.70 16.32
C LEU A 284 -12.46 -22.14 15.80
N ALA A 285 -12.65 -22.33 14.50
CA ALA A 285 -13.02 -23.62 13.91
C ALA A 285 -11.87 -24.63 13.72
N VAL A 286 -10.60 -24.22 13.85
CA VAL A 286 -9.44 -25.10 13.54
C VAL A 286 -8.45 -25.14 14.71
N SER A 287 -8.20 -26.34 15.23
CA SER A 287 -7.13 -26.59 16.21
C SER A 287 -5.77 -26.25 15.59
N GLY A 288 -5.03 -25.34 16.21
CA GLY A 288 -3.64 -25.04 15.84
C GLY A 288 -2.62 -26.07 16.32
N LYS A 289 -3.05 -27.17 16.96
CA LYS A 289 -2.16 -28.23 17.43
C LYS A 289 -2.02 -29.32 16.37
N LEU A 290 -0.77 -29.75 16.16
CA LEU A 290 -0.43 -30.84 15.24
C LEU A 290 -0.94 -32.20 15.75
N GLN A 291 -1.36 -33.04 14.80
CA GLN A 291 -1.77 -34.42 15.03
C GLN A 291 -0.56 -35.36 15.10
N GLU A 292 -0.75 -36.58 15.61
CA GLU A 292 0.35 -37.54 15.84
C GLU A 292 1.01 -38.01 14.54
N ASP A 293 0.24 -38.18 13.47
CA ASP A 293 0.72 -38.44 12.11
C ASP A 293 1.52 -37.25 11.56
N GLU A 294 1.03 -36.02 11.72
CA GLU A 294 1.72 -34.78 11.35
C GLU A 294 3.05 -34.62 12.10
N ILE A 295 3.07 -34.89 13.41
CA ILE A 295 4.28 -34.87 14.26
C ILE A 295 5.27 -35.95 13.82
N THR A 296 4.77 -37.13 13.49
CA THR A 296 5.61 -38.25 13.02
C THR A 296 6.24 -37.90 11.68
N TRP A 297 5.44 -37.36 10.75
CA TRP A 297 5.92 -36.92 9.46
C TRP A 297 7.04 -35.89 9.59
N LEU A 298 6.88 -34.86 10.44
CA LEU A 298 7.92 -33.85 10.69
C LEU A 298 9.21 -34.45 11.29
N ARG A 299 9.10 -35.49 12.12
CA ARG A 299 10.27 -36.18 12.69
C ARG A 299 11.00 -37.00 11.64
N GLU A 300 10.27 -37.61 10.71
CA GLU A 300 10.82 -38.39 9.60
C GLU A 300 11.39 -37.49 8.48
N HIS A 301 10.94 -36.25 8.40
CA HIS A 301 11.37 -35.25 7.42
C HIS A 301 11.99 -34.01 8.10
N PRO A 302 13.16 -34.15 8.76
CA PRO A 302 13.83 -33.03 9.42
C PRO A 302 14.38 -31.99 8.43
N LEU A 303 14.46 -32.33 7.15
CA LEU A 303 14.80 -31.43 6.06
C LEU A 303 13.63 -31.43 5.07
N ILE A 304 12.98 -30.29 4.91
CA ILE A 304 11.85 -30.10 3.99
C ILE A 304 12.34 -29.23 2.84
N THR A 305 12.33 -29.77 1.62
CA THR A 305 12.76 -29.04 0.43
C THR A 305 11.60 -28.23 -0.16
N VAL A 306 11.80 -26.92 -0.25
CA VAL A 306 10.82 -25.92 -0.69
C VAL A 306 11.24 -25.36 -2.05
N GLY A 307 10.46 -25.66 -3.08
CA GLY A 307 10.63 -25.03 -4.38
C GLY A 307 9.97 -23.66 -4.44
N TYR A 308 10.65 -22.69 -5.07
CA TYR A 308 10.11 -21.35 -5.26
C TYR A 308 10.45 -20.75 -6.62
N LEU A 309 9.71 -19.70 -7.00
CA LEU A 309 9.97 -18.96 -8.23
C LEU A 309 11.01 -17.86 -7.99
N ASP A 310 12.06 -17.86 -8.80
CA ASP A 310 13.07 -16.80 -8.88
C ASP A 310 12.53 -15.60 -9.67
N ASP A 311 12.88 -14.36 -9.29
CA ASP A 311 12.34 -13.11 -9.88
C ASP A 311 10.79 -13.05 -9.86
N TYR A 312 10.25 -13.37 -8.68
CA TYR A 312 8.80 -13.36 -8.44
C TYR A 312 8.40 -12.65 -7.14
N LEU A 313 9.12 -11.57 -6.80
CA LEU A 313 8.68 -10.65 -5.76
C LEU A 313 7.24 -10.19 -6.01
N PRO A 314 6.45 -10.03 -4.94
CA PRO A 314 6.85 -10.03 -3.52
C PRO A 314 6.86 -11.43 -2.90
N PHE A 315 6.50 -12.45 -3.67
CA PHE A 315 6.24 -13.77 -3.13
C PHE A 315 7.53 -14.52 -2.79
N SER A 316 8.47 -14.53 -3.74
CA SER A 316 9.74 -15.24 -3.61
C SER A 316 10.77 -14.70 -4.62
N ASP A 317 12.02 -14.62 -4.21
CA ASP A 317 13.16 -14.27 -5.07
C ASP A 317 14.49 -14.71 -4.43
N THR A 318 15.58 -14.69 -5.20
CA THR A 318 16.94 -14.96 -4.73
C THR A 318 17.75 -13.67 -4.65
N ASN A 319 18.28 -13.34 -3.47
CA ASN A 319 19.12 -12.16 -3.32
C ASN A 319 20.52 -12.37 -3.93
N THR A 320 21.32 -11.30 -3.99
CA THR A 320 22.70 -11.36 -4.54
C THR A 320 23.64 -12.30 -3.77
N GLY A 321 23.32 -12.63 -2.52
CA GLY A 321 24.03 -13.60 -1.70
C GLY A 321 23.58 -15.05 -1.91
N GLY A 322 22.64 -15.32 -2.81
CA GLY A 322 22.09 -16.65 -3.07
C GLY A 322 21.06 -17.12 -2.04
N GLN A 323 20.59 -16.23 -1.16
CA GLN A 323 19.59 -16.56 -0.15
C GLN A 323 18.19 -16.20 -0.64
N VAL A 324 17.22 -17.06 -0.35
CA VAL A 324 15.82 -16.80 -0.63
C VAL A 324 15.30 -15.64 0.22
N TYR A 325 14.41 -14.83 -0.35
CA TYR A 325 13.65 -13.82 0.37
C TYR A 325 12.28 -13.59 -0.31
N GLY A 326 11.41 -12.81 0.34
CA GLY A 326 10.01 -12.62 -0.05
C GLY A 326 9.07 -13.22 0.98
N ILE A 327 7.75 -13.12 0.78
CA ILE A 327 6.81 -13.58 1.80
C ILE A 327 6.91 -15.09 2.07
N ILE A 328 7.50 -15.89 1.17
CA ILE A 328 7.71 -17.32 1.40
C ILE A 328 8.49 -17.59 2.69
N THR A 329 9.50 -16.79 3.02
CA THR A 329 10.28 -16.94 4.25
C THR A 329 9.45 -16.52 5.47
N ASP A 330 8.68 -15.44 5.34
CA ASP A 330 7.84 -14.93 6.42
C ASP A 330 6.71 -15.90 6.75
N LEU A 331 6.09 -16.48 5.72
CA LEU A 331 5.08 -17.52 5.85
C LEU A 331 5.64 -18.72 6.58
N LEU A 332 6.73 -19.32 6.10
CA LEU A 332 7.28 -20.53 6.73
C LEU A 332 7.75 -20.28 8.17
N ASN A 333 8.33 -19.10 8.45
CA ASN A 333 8.71 -18.71 9.80
C ASN A 333 7.50 -18.56 10.74
N GLU A 334 6.47 -17.83 10.32
CA GLU A 334 5.28 -17.63 11.16
C GLU A 334 4.48 -18.93 11.29
N LEU A 335 4.35 -19.74 10.23
CA LEU A 335 3.74 -21.08 10.29
C LEU A 335 4.46 -21.96 11.31
N SER A 336 5.79 -22.04 11.25
CA SER A 336 6.60 -22.84 12.18
C SER A 336 6.43 -22.39 13.62
N LYS A 337 6.39 -21.07 13.85
CA LYS A 337 6.15 -20.47 15.16
C LYS A 337 4.74 -20.76 15.70
N LYS A 338 3.70 -20.60 14.88
CA LYS A 338 2.30 -20.85 15.28
C LYS A 338 2.07 -22.32 15.62
N LEU A 339 2.64 -23.22 14.83
CA LEU A 339 2.50 -24.67 15.01
C LEU A 339 3.51 -25.25 16.01
N ARG A 340 4.47 -24.45 16.48
CA ARG A 340 5.57 -24.86 17.38
C ARG A 340 6.37 -26.03 16.80
N ILE A 341 6.69 -25.96 15.51
CA ILE A 341 7.56 -26.92 14.83
C ILE A 341 8.95 -26.87 15.48
N SER A 342 9.57 -28.04 15.70
CA SER A 342 10.91 -28.13 16.31
C SER A 342 11.95 -27.39 15.46
N GLU A 343 12.93 -26.76 16.12
CA GLU A 343 14.08 -26.14 15.44
C GLU A 343 14.94 -27.16 14.67
N ASP A 344 14.76 -28.46 14.94
CA ASP A 344 15.41 -29.54 14.20
C ASP A 344 14.90 -29.66 12.75
N VAL A 345 13.66 -29.22 12.49
CA VAL A 345 13.07 -29.20 11.14
C VAL A 345 13.54 -27.96 10.41
N ARG A 346 14.23 -28.16 9.28
CA ARG A 346 14.82 -27.09 8.48
C ARG A 346 14.21 -27.06 7.08
N PHE A 347 14.06 -25.86 6.55
CA PHE A 347 13.63 -25.64 5.17
C PHE A 347 14.84 -25.41 4.28
N GLU A 348 14.98 -26.21 3.23
CA GLU A 348 15.96 -26.02 2.17
C GLU A 348 15.27 -25.48 0.92
N PHE A 349 15.78 -24.38 0.36
CA PHE A 349 15.10 -23.68 -0.71
C PHE A 349 15.75 -23.94 -2.07
N VAL A 350 14.93 -24.26 -3.07
CA VAL A 350 15.37 -24.52 -4.44
C VAL A 350 14.69 -23.53 -5.39
N ALA A 351 15.50 -22.71 -6.06
CA ALA A 351 15.03 -21.68 -6.97
C ALA A 351 14.71 -22.24 -8.35
N TYR A 352 13.58 -21.81 -8.93
CA TYR A 352 13.16 -22.17 -10.29
C TYR A 352 12.86 -20.91 -11.10
N LYS A 353 13.42 -20.85 -12.31
CA LYS A 353 13.16 -19.75 -13.26
C LYS A 353 11.84 -19.89 -14.03
N SER A 354 11.20 -21.06 -13.93
CA SER A 354 9.97 -21.38 -14.66
C SER A 354 8.97 -22.06 -13.75
N TYR A 355 7.72 -21.62 -13.85
CA TYR A 355 6.58 -22.23 -13.16
C TYR A 355 6.39 -23.71 -13.52
N ASP A 356 6.53 -24.05 -14.81
CA ASP A 356 6.35 -25.43 -15.24
C ASP A 356 7.48 -26.33 -14.71
N ALA A 357 8.71 -25.80 -14.60
CA ALA A 357 9.84 -26.52 -13.99
C ALA A 357 9.63 -26.74 -12.48
N LEU A 358 9.12 -25.72 -11.78
CA LEU A 358 8.77 -25.84 -10.35
C LEU A 358 7.72 -26.94 -10.12
N VAL A 359 6.63 -26.92 -10.90
CA VAL A 359 5.57 -27.93 -10.82
C VAL A 359 6.08 -29.31 -11.21
N ALA A 360 6.91 -29.43 -12.25
CA ALA A 360 7.50 -30.71 -12.66
C ALA A 360 8.40 -31.31 -11.55
N SER A 361 9.17 -30.48 -10.86
CA SER A 361 9.97 -30.93 -9.71
C SER A 361 9.11 -31.39 -8.53
N LEU A 362 8.00 -30.71 -8.25
CA LEU A 362 7.05 -31.14 -7.23
C LEU A 362 6.40 -32.49 -7.59
N GLN A 363 6.03 -32.68 -8.86
CA GLN A 363 5.50 -33.95 -9.38
C GLN A 363 6.50 -35.08 -9.23
N ALA A 364 7.76 -34.83 -9.60
CA ALA A 364 8.84 -35.79 -9.45
C ALA A 364 9.10 -36.13 -7.98
N GLY A 365 8.79 -35.21 -7.05
CA GLY A 365 9.12 -35.34 -5.64
C GLY A 365 10.58 -35.04 -5.34
N THR A 366 11.21 -34.21 -6.18
CA THR A 366 12.56 -33.66 -5.88
C THR A 366 12.48 -32.48 -4.90
N ILE A 367 11.29 -31.95 -4.69
CA ILE A 367 10.94 -30.97 -3.66
C ILE A 367 9.66 -31.47 -2.97
N ASP A 368 9.51 -31.17 -1.68
CA ASP A 368 8.37 -31.63 -0.88
C ASP A 368 7.15 -30.72 -1.06
N MET A 369 7.42 -29.42 -1.23
CA MET A 369 6.40 -28.39 -1.39
C MET A 369 6.86 -27.27 -2.31
N ALA A 370 5.89 -26.53 -2.86
CA ALA A 370 6.14 -25.39 -3.73
C ALA A 370 5.32 -24.17 -3.33
N PHE A 371 5.94 -22.98 -3.39
CA PHE A 371 5.25 -21.70 -3.28
C PHE A 371 6.00 -20.62 -4.06
N PRO A 372 5.30 -19.70 -4.75
CA PRO A 372 3.85 -19.61 -4.85
C PRO A 372 3.28 -20.46 -5.99
N ILE A 373 2.13 -21.10 -5.75
CA ILE A 373 1.35 -21.83 -6.76
C ILE A 373 -0.01 -21.16 -6.95
N ASN A 374 -0.49 -21.10 -8.20
CA ASN A 374 -1.83 -20.59 -8.48
C ASN A 374 -2.87 -21.56 -7.92
N TYR A 375 -3.87 -21.01 -7.22
CA TYR A 375 -5.01 -21.81 -6.76
C TYR A 375 -5.94 -22.11 -7.95
N ASP A 376 -5.60 -23.16 -8.70
CA ASP A 376 -6.37 -23.67 -9.84
C ASP A 376 -6.53 -25.19 -9.65
N VAL A 377 -7.71 -25.59 -9.18
CA VAL A 377 -8.00 -26.99 -8.83
C VAL A 377 -7.95 -27.90 -10.07
N ALA A 378 -8.45 -27.43 -11.22
CA ALA A 378 -8.47 -28.22 -12.44
C ALA A 378 -7.05 -28.48 -12.96
N ARG A 379 -6.20 -27.44 -12.92
CA ARG A 379 -4.79 -27.59 -13.30
C ARG A 379 -3.98 -28.38 -12.28
N ALA A 380 -4.30 -28.28 -10.99
CA ALA A 380 -3.69 -29.11 -9.95
C ALA A 380 -3.99 -30.60 -10.14
N GLU A 381 -5.22 -30.94 -10.51
CA GLU A 381 -5.61 -32.31 -10.87
C GLU A 381 -4.81 -32.82 -12.07
N GLN A 382 -4.76 -32.05 -13.16
CA GLN A 382 -3.96 -32.39 -14.35
C GLN A 382 -2.49 -32.58 -14.02
N ASN A 383 -1.97 -31.75 -13.12
CA ASN A 383 -0.60 -31.81 -12.66
C ASN A 383 -0.39 -32.82 -11.52
N ASN A 384 -1.40 -33.56 -11.07
CA ASN A 384 -1.27 -34.54 -10.00
C ASN A 384 -0.57 -33.98 -8.74
N ILE A 385 -0.96 -32.78 -8.32
CA ILE A 385 -0.51 -32.09 -7.10
C ILE A 385 -1.71 -31.76 -6.22
N PHE A 386 -1.47 -31.55 -4.92
CA PHE A 386 -2.49 -31.08 -3.99
C PHE A 386 -2.21 -29.64 -3.56
N LEU A 387 -3.27 -28.83 -3.51
CA LEU A 387 -3.19 -27.42 -3.13
C LEU A 387 -3.64 -27.24 -1.68
N THR A 388 -2.93 -26.39 -0.94
CA THR A 388 -3.43 -25.88 0.34
C THR A 388 -4.60 -24.92 0.13
N THR A 389 -5.26 -24.51 1.21
CA THR A 389 -6.09 -23.30 1.21
C THR A 389 -5.28 -22.10 0.73
N GLU A 390 -5.99 -21.11 0.21
CA GLU A 390 -5.40 -19.88 -0.29
C GLU A 390 -4.70 -19.12 0.85
N VAL A 391 -3.49 -18.67 0.60
CA VAL A 391 -2.72 -17.80 1.50
C VAL A 391 -3.08 -16.35 1.25
N ILE A 392 -3.31 -15.99 -0.02
CA ILE A 392 -3.53 -14.62 -0.45
C ILE A 392 -4.27 -14.60 -1.77
N SER A 393 -5.24 -13.70 -1.90
CA SER A 393 -6.06 -13.52 -3.10
C SER A 393 -6.12 -12.06 -3.49
N THR A 394 -5.81 -11.75 -4.75
CA THR A 394 -5.83 -10.36 -5.25
C THR A 394 -6.46 -10.27 -6.62
N PRO A 395 -7.12 -9.15 -6.94
CA PRO A 395 -7.57 -8.91 -8.30
C PRO A 395 -6.39 -8.85 -9.28
N MET A 396 -6.64 -9.28 -10.50
CA MET A 396 -5.75 -9.05 -11.63
C MET A 396 -6.05 -7.69 -12.26
N TYR A 397 -5.03 -7.07 -12.84
CA TYR A 397 -5.15 -5.79 -13.52
C TYR A 397 -4.63 -5.88 -14.94
N LEU A 398 -5.39 -5.28 -15.86
CA LEU A 398 -4.92 -4.91 -17.17
C LEU A 398 -4.24 -3.55 -17.09
N ILE A 399 -2.96 -3.50 -17.47
CA ILE A 399 -2.18 -2.28 -17.61
C ILE A 399 -2.14 -1.93 -19.10
N TYR A 400 -2.52 -0.72 -19.44
CA TYR A 400 -2.64 -0.26 -20.83
C TYR A 400 -2.31 1.23 -20.95
N LYS A 401 -2.25 1.74 -22.19
CA LYS A 401 -2.03 3.17 -22.47
C LYS A 401 -3.24 3.76 -23.19
N GLY A 402 -3.63 4.99 -22.84
CA GLY A 402 -4.74 5.71 -23.49
C GLY A 402 -6.10 5.44 -22.84
N GLU A 403 -7.18 5.52 -23.61
CA GLU A 403 -8.56 5.29 -23.13
C GLU A 403 -9.02 3.84 -23.33
N TYR A 404 -9.68 3.27 -22.32
CA TYR A 404 -10.11 1.87 -22.34
C TYR A 404 -11.08 1.54 -23.49
N SER A 405 -11.99 2.45 -23.84
CA SER A 405 -13.00 2.28 -24.89
C SER A 405 -12.43 2.02 -26.28
N HIS A 406 -11.17 2.40 -26.53
CA HIS A 406 -10.51 2.26 -27.83
C HIS A 406 -9.54 1.07 -27.88
N LEU A 407 -9.40 0.31 -26.79
CA LEU A 407 -8.53 -0.86 -26.76
C LEU A 407 -9.10 -1.99 -27.60
N GLN A 408 -8.32 -2.41 -28.60
CA GLN A 408 -8.51 -3.70 -29.26
C GLN A 408 -7.38 -4.60 -28.76
N LEU A 409 -7.63 -5.33 -27.67
CA LEU A 409 -6.66 -6.19 -26.98
C LEU A 409 -6.21 -7.37 -27.87
N ARG A 410 -5.49 -7.08 -28.96
CA ARG A 410 -5.04 -8.08 -29.96
C ARG A 410 -3.67 -8.62 -29.61
N ARG A 411 -2.83 -7.82 -28.95
CA ARG A 411 -1.46 -8.16 -28.56
C ARG A 411 -1.28 -7.85 -27.09
N LEU A 412 -1.15 -8.90 -26.29
CA LEU A 412 -0.93 -8.79 -24.85
C LEU A 412 0.46 -9.27 -24.49
N ALA A 413 1.10 -8.58 -23.55
CA ALA A 413 2.43 -8.93 -23.11
C ALA A 413 2.41 -9.78 -21.84
N ALA A 414 3.32 -10.75 -21.77
CA ALA A 414 3.53 -11.62 -20.61
C ALA A 414 5.03 -11.79 -20.32
N LYS A 415 5.38 -12.01 -19.05
CA LYS A 415 6.77 -12.32 -18.66
C LYS A 415 7.10 -13.77 -19.00
N LYS A 416 8.22 -14.00 -19.67
CA LYS A 416 8.75 -15.32 -20.01
C LYS A 416 9.07 -16.14 -18.74
N GLY A 417 8.79 -17.45 -18.77
CA GLY A 417 8.99 -18.35 -17.63
C GLY A 417 7.95 -18.21 -16.52
N ASN A 418 7.19 -17.12 -16.51
CA ASN A 418 6.11 -16.88 -15.57
C ASN A 418 4.76 -17.12 -16.23
N SER A 419 4.31 -18.37 -16.21
CA SER A 419 3.07 -18.75 -16.88
C SER A 419 1.82 -18.23 -16.16
N ILE A 420 1.91 -17.55 -15.02
CA ILE A 420 0.73 -17.11 -14.28
C ILE A 420 -0.08 -16.05 -15.07
N ALA A 421 0.60 -15.04 -15.62
CA ALA A 421 -0.06 -14.07 -16.50
C ALA A 421 -0.49 -14.70 -17.82
N ASP A 422 0.31 -15.62 -18.37
CA ASP A 422 0.01 -16.36 -19.61
C ASP A 422 -1.28 -17.19 -19.49
N ILE A 423 -1.41 -17.97 -18.41
CA ILE A 423 -2.61 -18.77 -18.10
C ILE A 423 -3.84 -17.86 -18.04
N TYR A 424 -3.71 -16.72 -17.35
CA TYR A 424 -4.80 -15.76 -17.25
C TYR A 424 -5.22 -15.21 -18.61
N ILE A 425 -4.25 -14.77 -19.42
CA ILE A 425 -4.50 -14.20 -20.75
C ILE A 425 -5.16 -15.24 -21.66
N ARG A 426 -4.66 -16.47 -21.70
CA ARG A 426 -5.23 -17.54 -22.54
C ARG A 426 -6.67 -17.90 -22.15
N GLY A 427 -7.01 -17.82 -20.87
CA GLY A 427 -8.36 -18.09 -20.38
C GLY A 427 -9.37 -16.98 -20.70
N HIS A 428 -8.93 -15.71 -20.71
CA HIS A 428 -9.82 -14.53 -20.77
C HIS A 428 -9.79 -13.78 -22.09
N PHE A 429 -8.68 -13.86 -22.81
CA PHE A 429 -8.44 -13.18 -24.07
C PHE A 429 -7.89 -14.17 -25.10
N PRO A 430 -8.68 -15.20 -25.49
CA PRO A 430 -8.22 -16.29 -26.34
C PRO A 430 -7.81 -15.83 -27.74
N ASP A 431 -8.35 -14.70 -28.21
CA ASP A 431 -8.07 -14.12 -29.52
C ASP A 431 -6.81 -13.21 -29.53
N SER A 432 -6.20 -12.98 -28.37
CA SER A 432 -4.99 -12.16 -28.26
C SER A 432 -3.73 -12.96 -28.55
N GLU A 433 -2.85 -12.39 -29.36
CA GLU A 433 -1.46 -12.83 -29.47
C GLU A 433 -0.69 -12.47 -28.19
N ILE A 434 0.03 -13.44 -27.63
CA ILE A 434 0.84 -13.24 -26.43
C ILE A 434 2.30 -13.04 -26.83
N LEU A 435 2.86 -11.87 -26.50
CA LEU A 435 4.27 -11.55 -26.71
C LEU A 435 5.04 -11.67 -25.40
N TYR A 436 6.15 -12.41 -25.43
CA TYR A 436 6.93 -12.72 -24.23
C TYR A 436 8.14 -11.79 -24.06
N TYR A 437 8.31 -11.31 -22.83
CA TYR A 437 9.39 -10.42 -22.42
C TYR A 437 10.18 -11.02 -21.26
N ASP A 438 11.49 -10.77 -21.19
CA ASP A 438 12.33 -11.37 -20.13
C ASP A 438 12.11 -10.70 -18.77
N THR A 439 11.81 -9.40 -18.73
CA THR A 439 11.58 -8.62 -17.49
C THR A 439 10.26 -7.86 -17.52
N ILE A 440 9.68 -7.57 -16.35
CA ILE A 440 8.46 -6.75 -16.26
C ILE A 440 8.73 -5.33 -16.76
N ASP A 441 9.90 -4.75 -16.51
CA ASP A 441 10.24 -3.43 -17.03
C ASP A 441 10.18 -3.39 -18.57
N SER A 442 10.77 -4.39 -19.25
CA SER A 442 10.69 -4.47 -20.71
C SER A 442 9.26 -4.66 -21.22
N MET A 443 8.44 -5.40 -20.46
CA MET A 443 7.02 -5.59 -20.74
C MET A 443 6.21 -4.29 -20.60
N LEU A 444 6.42 -3.53 -19.52
CA LEU A 444 5.77 -2.25 -19.27
C LEU A 444 6.24 -1.18 -20.26
N GLU A 445 7.52 -1.19 -20.64
CA GLU A 445 8.06 -0.31 -21.68
C GLU A 445 7.38 -0.56 -23.03
N ALA A 446 7.14 -1.82 -23.39
CA ALA A 446 6.42 -2.17 -24.62
C ALA A 446 4.97 -1.65 -24.62
N VAL A 447 4.26 -1.76 -23.49
CA VAL A 447 2.90 -1.17 -23.34
C VAL A 447 2.97 0.35 -23.48
N LYS A 448 3.96 0.99 -22.83
CA LYS A 448 4.16 2.44 -22.87
C LYS A 448 4.47 2.95 -24.28
N ASN A 449 5.23 2.18 -25.07
CA ASN A 449 5.58 2.53 -26.44
C ASN A 449 4.45 2.24 -27.43
N GLY A 450 3.47 1.39 -27.06
CA GLY A 450 2.38 0.95 -27.93
C GLY A 450 2.75 -0.24 -28.81
N ASP A 451 3.84 -0.95 -28.48
CA ASP A 451 4.26 -2.17 -29.16
C ASP A 451 3.26 -3.31 -28.92
N VAL A 452 2.58 -3.27 -27.77
CA VAL A 452 1.51 -4.17 -27.33
C VAL A 452 0.37 -3.35 -26.73
N ASP A 453 -0.85 -3.90 -26.74
CA ASP A 453 -2.06 -3.19 -26.33
C ASP A 453 -2.23 -3.13 -24.81
N GLY A 454 -1.62 -4.09 -24.10
CA GLY A 454 -1.59 -4.11 -22.65
C GLY A 454 -0.83 -5.31 -22.08
N CYS A 455 -0.74 -5.38 -20.76
CA CYS A 455 -0.20 -6.52 -20.03
C CYS A 455 -1.03 -6.80 -18.77
N ILE A 456 -0.89 -8.01 -18.23
CA ILE A 456 -1.63 -8.45 -17.05
C ILE A 456 -0.66 -8.61 -15.86
N LEU A 457 -0.94 -7.93 -14.74
CA LEU A 457 -0.23 -8.11 -13.48
C LEU A 457 -1.22 -8.28 -12.32
N ASN A 458 -0.79 -8.97 -11.27
CA ASN A 458 -1.52 -8.95 -10.00
C ASN A 458 -1.38 -7.59 -9.31
N GLN A 459 -2.25 -7.34 -8.32
CA GLN A 459 -2.28 -6.08 -7.57
C GLN A 459 -0.91 -5.64 -7.06
N PHE A 460 -0.15 -6.53 -6.41
CA PHE A 460 1.11 -6.14 -5.76
C PHE A 460 2.22 -5.79 -6.74
N ARG A 461 2.37 -6.56 -7.82
CA ARG A 461 3.35 -6.21 -8.87
C ARG A 461 2.89 -4.97 -9.63
N LYS A 462 1.60 -4.79 -9.88
CA LYS A 462 1.09 -3.51 -10.42
C LYS A 462 1.47 -2.34 -9.51
N ASP A 463 1.18 -2.43 -8.20
CA ASP A 463 1.49 -1.38 -7.23
C ASP A 463 3.00 -1.10 -7.14
N GLY A 464 3.82 -2.15 -7.08
CA GLY A 464 5.26 -2.03 -6.98
C GLY A 464 5.94 -1.45 -8.21
N TYR A 465 5.51 -1.83 -9.42
CA TYR A 465 6.11 -1.31 -10.65
C TYR A 465 5.52 0.04 -11.09
N LEU A 466 4.21 0.26 -10.96
CA LEU A 466 3.57 1.51 -11.42
C LEU A 466 3.73 2.69 -10.46
N ILE A 467 4.38 2.49 -9.30
CA ILE A 467 4.81 3.61 -8.45
C ILE A 467 5.87 4.49 -9.15
N HIS A 468 6.55 3.96 -10.17
CA HIS A 468 7.60 4.67 -10.89
C HIS A 468 7.05 5.80 -11.77
N PRO A 469 7.60 7.04 -11.67
CA PRO A 469 7.18 8.17 -12.50
C PRO A 469 7.24 7.91 -14.01
N SER A 470 8.16 7.04 -14.45
CA SER A 470 8.29 6.64 -15.85
C SER A 470 7.05 5.96 -16.44
N TYR A 471 6.15 5.43 -15.60
CA TYR A 471 4.93 4.73 -16.03
C TYR A 471 3.63 5.50 -15.71
N ASN A 472 3.70 6.77 -15.30
CA ASN A 472 2.53 7.60 -14.94
C ASN A 472 1.47 7.74 -16.06
N MET A 473 1.85 7.48 -17.31
CA MET A 473 0.94 7.52 -18.47
C MET A 473 0.17 6.21 -18.69
N LEU A 474 0.53 5.15 -17.99
CA LEU A 474 -0.18 3.87 -18.05
C LEU A 474 -1.40 3.95 -17.13
N GLN A 475 -2.51 3.39 -17.62
CA GLN A 475 -3.75 3.23 -16.89
C GLN A 475 -3.94 1.77 -16.48
N THR A 476 -4.82 1.55 -15.51
CA THR A 476 -5.11 0.21 -14.99
C THR A 476 -6.61 -0.03 -14.95
N ALA A 477 -7.07 -1.17 -15.48
CA ALA A 477 -8.43 -1.64 -15.32
C ALA A 477 -8.43 -2.91 -14.45
N THR A 478 -9.27 -2.92 -13.41
CA THR A 478 -9.44 -4.10 -12.56
C THR A 478 -10.20 -5.17 -13.33
N MET A 479 -9.66 -6.38 -13.36
CA MET A 479 -10.33 -7.54 -13.94
C MET A 479 -11.31 -8.14 -12.93
N LYS A 480 -12.33 -8.87 -13.43
CA LYS A 480 -13.32 -9.52 -12.57
C LYS A 480 -12.73 -10.64 -11.70
N ASP A 481 -11.69 -11.28 -12.22
CA ASP A 481 -11.15 -12.49 -11.63
C ASP A 481 -10.03 -12.17 -10.64
N TYR A 482 -10.04 -12.96 -9.57
CA TYR A 482 -9.02 -12.95 -8.54
C TYR A 482 -7.96 -14.00 -8.85
N SER A 483 -6.74 -13.70 -8.46
CA SER A 483 -5.60 -14.57 -8.56
C SER A 483 -5.13 -14.91 -7.16
N SER A 484 -5.45 -16.13 -6.75
CA SER A 484 -5.08 -16.64 -5.44
C SER A 484 -3.76 -17.40 -5.49
N ARG A 485 -2.97 -17.30 -4.42
CA ARG A 485 -1.74 -18.08 -4.22
C ARG A 485 -1.88 -18.98 -3.02
N CYS A 486 -1.33 -20.17 -3.15
CA CYS A 486 -1.32 -21.21 -2.14
C CYS A 486 0.03 -21.94 -2.19
N PHE A 487 0.26 -22.80 -1.20
CA PHE A 487 1.28 -23.82 -1.31
C PHE A 487 0.72 -25.01 -2.09
N ALA A 488 1.62 -25.79 -2.69
CA ALA A 488 1.27 -27.11 -3.20
C ALA A 488 2.22 -28.17 -2.68
N VAL A 489 1.71 -29.39 -2.57
CA VAL A 489 2.48 -30.59 -2.23
C VAL A 489 2.26 -31.66 -3.30
N LYS A 490 3.16 -32.64 -3.35
CA LYS A 490 2.96 -33.83 -4.19
C LYS A 490 1.70 -34.58 -3.78
N ARG A 491 0.92 -35.06 -4.76
CA ARG A 491 -0.26 -35.88 -4.48
C ARG A 491 0.11 -37.10 -3.62
N GLY A 492 -0.65 -37.30 -2.55
CA GLY A 492 -0.44 -38.37 -1.58
C GLY A 492 0.31 -37.94 -0.32
N ASN A 493 0.93 -36.75 -0.29
CA ASN A 493 1.53 -36.18 0.93
C ASN A 493 0.47 -35.44 1.75
N ASN A 494 -0.43 -36.20 2.37
CA ASN A 494 -1.58 -35.66 3.09
C ASN A 494 -1.17 -34.98 4.40
N GLU A 495 -0.10 -35.47 5.04
CA GLU A 495 0.41 -34.97 6.30
C GLU A 495 1.00 -33.56 6.11
N LEU A 496 1.88 -33.36 5.12
CA LEU A 496 2.41 -32.02 4.82
C LEU A 496 1.31 -31.06 4.38
N LEU A 497 0.35 -31.52 3.57
CA LEU A 497 -0.83 -30.72 3.20
C LEU A 497 -1.60 -30.25 4.44
N SER A 498 -1.86 -31.17 5.38
CA SER A 498 -2.58 -30.88 6.61
C SER A 498 -1.81 -29.92 7.52
N ILE A 499 -0.50 -30.11 7.70
CA ILE A 499 0.39 -29.22 8.44
C ILE A 499 0.30 -27.80 7.88
N LEU A 500 0.42 -27.64 6.57
CA LEU A 500 0.37 -26.33 5.92
C LEU A 500 -1.00 -25.66 6.09
N ASN A 501 -2.09 -26.38 5.82
CA ASN A 501 -3.45 -25.86 6.00
C ASN A 501 -3.70 -25.40 7.44
N ARG A 502 -3.30 -26.22 8.41
CA ARG A 502 -3.42 -25.88 9.84
C ARG A 502 -2.66 -24.62 10.18
N GLY A 503 -1.44 -24.48 9.66
CA GLY A 503 -0.65 -23.28 9.84
C GLY A 503 -1.31 -22.06 9.19
N ILE A 504 -1.75 -22.17 7.94
CA ILE A 504 -2.38 -21.06 7.19
C ILE A 504 -3.62 -20.54 7.93
N THR A 505 -4.47 -21.43 8.46
CA THR A 505 -5.65 -21.03 9.24
C THR A 505 -5.30 -20.33 10.56
N ASN A 506 -4.09 -20.53 11.09
CA ASN A 506 -3.61 -19.86 12.30
C ASN A 506 -2.88 -18.54 12.04
N LEU A 507 -2.66 -18.17 10.77
CA LEU A 507 -2.14 -16.86 10.41
C LEU A 507 -3.21 -15.77 10.63
N PRO A 508 -2.81 -14.54 10.97
CA PRO A 508 -3.70 -13.38 10.86
C PRO A 508 -4.34 -13.28 9.48
N SER A 509 -5.61 -12.88 9.40
CA SER A 509 -6.36 -12.81 8.14
C SER A 509 -5.77 -11.84 7.11
N ASP A 510 -5.01 -10.85 7.56
CA ASP A 510 -4.31 -9.85 6.76
C ASP A 510 -2.81 -10.14 6.57
N PHE A 511 -2.30 -11.26 7.09
CA PHE A 511 -0.87 -11.58 7.07
C PHE A 511 -0.29 -11.57 5.65
N GLY A 512 -0.95 -12.25 4.71
CA GLY A 512 -0.50 -12.29 3.32
C GLY A 512 -0.34 -10.89 2.71
N PHE A 513 -1.31 -10.00 2.94
CA PHE A 513 -1.28 -8.62 2.43
C PHE A 513 -0.18 -7.79 3.09
N THR A 514 -0.10 -7.82 4.42
CA THR A 514 0.87 -7.02 5.19
C THR A 514 2.31 -7.44 4.89
N SER A 515 2.62 -8.74 4.90
CA SER A 515 3.95 -9.25 4.54
C SER A 515 4.33 -8.90 3.11
N THR A 516 3.39 -8.92 2.18
CA THR A 516 3.65 -8.64 0.77
C THR A 516 4.09 -7.18 0.54
N TYR A 517 3.45 -6.21 1.18
CA TYR A 517 3.79 -4.80 0.99
C TYR A 517 5.22 -4.46 1.46
N THR A 518 5.78 -5.22 2.41
CA THR A 518 7.19 -5.09 2.85
C THR A 518 8.20 -5.26 1.72
N TYR A 519 7.91 -6.12 0.74
CA TYR A 519 8.81 -6.39 -0.39
C TYR A 519 8.48 -5.57 -1.65
N THR A 520 7.35 -4.86 -1.65
CA THR A 520 6.89 -4.12 -2.83
C THR A 520 7.82 -2.97 -3.19
N SER A 521 8.43 -2.31 -2.20
CA SER A 521 9.44 -1.27 -2.42
C SER A 521 10.76 -1.78 -2.99
N GLN A 522 11.02 -3.09 -2.93
CA GLN A 522 12.27 -3.71 -3.39
C GLN A 522 12.19 -4.22 -4.84
N MET A 523 10.99 -4.20 -5.44
CA MET A 523 10.76 -4.69 -6.81
C MET A 523 11.41 -3.85 -7.89
N THR A 524 11.69 -2.58 -7.58
CA THR A 524 12.21 -1.62 -8.55
C THR A 524 13.25 -0.73 -7.90
N SER A 525 14.38 -0.52 -8.58
CA SER A 525 15.37 0.47 -8.18
C SER A 525 15.07 1.81 -8.86
N MET A 526 15.08 2.92 -8.09
CA MET A 526 14.99 4.25 -8.68
C MET A 526 16.13 4.49 -9.66
N THR A 527 15.80 4.71 -10.94
CA THR A 527 16.79 5.08 -11.94
C THR A 527 17.11 6.58 -11.85
N LEU A 528 18.25 7.01 -12.39
CA LEU A 528 18.58 8.43 -12.50
C LEU A 528 17.50 9.21 -13.27
N LYS A 529 16.90 8.57 -14.28
CA LYS A 529 15.80 9.16 -15.07
C LYS A 529 14.56 9.38 -14.21
N ASP A 530 14.20 8.41 -13.37
CA ASP A 530 13.05 8.55 -12.46
C ASP A 530 13.28 9.65 -11.43
N PHE A 531 14.50 9.74 -10.88
CA PHE A 531 14.86 10.81 -9.97
C PHE A 531 14.75 12.20 -10.63
N ILE A 532 15.20 12.33 -11.88
CA ILE A 532 15.07 13.58 -12.64
C ILE A 532 13.60 13.90 -12.92
N LEU A 533 12.77 12.91 -13.31
CA LEU A 533 11.35 13.11 -13.57
C LEU A 533 10.58 13.51 -12.30
N GLN A 534 10.89 12.87 -11.18
CA GLN A 534 10.30 13.20 -9.88
C GLN A 534 10.68 14.61 -9.41
N HIS A 535 11.90 15.04 -9.69
CA HIS A 535 12.42 16.35 -9.29
C HIS A 535 12.58 17.31 -10.47
N PHE A 536 11.73 17.22 -11.49
CA PHE A 536 11.84 17.99 -12.73
C PHE A 536 11.87 19.51 -12.48
N ILE A 537 11.02 20.00 -11.57
CA ILE A 537 10.97 21.42 -11.18
C ILE A 537 12.30 21.86 -10.57
N LEU A 538 12.84 21.08 -9.62
CA LEU A 538 14.10 21.39 -8.96
C LEU A 538 15.26 21.39 -9.96
N PHE A 539 15.32 20.40 -10.84
CA PHE A 539 16.36 20.34 -11.88
C PHE A 539 16.28 21.52 -12.84
N THR A 540 15.07 21.91 -13.25
CA THR A 540 14.84 23.09 -14.10
C THR A 540 15.31 24.38 -13.42
N ILE A 541 15.06 24.53 -12.12
CA ILE A 541 15.54 25.68 -11.33
C ILE A 541 17.07 25.71 -11.28
N ILE A 542 17.72 24.58 -10.97
CA ILE A 542 19.18 24.48 -10.88
C ILE A 542 19.82 24.83 -12.22
N VAL A 543 19.32 24.27 -13.33
CA VAL A 543 19.80 24.58 -14.68
C VAL A 543 19.60 26.07 -14.99
N GLY A 544 18.43 26.63 -14.65
CA GLY A 544 18.16 28.06 -14.81
C GLY A 544 19.15 28.95 -14.06
N ILE A 545 19.49 28.60 -12.81
CA ILE A 545 20.49 29.33 -12.01
C ILE A 545 21.88 29.22 -12.64
N ILE A 546 22.29 28.04 -13.12
CA ILE A 546 23.58 27.85 -13.78
C ILE A 546 23.65 28.72 -15.04
N VAL A 547 22.62 28.67 -15.90
CA VAL A 547 22.56 29.45 -17.13
C VAL A 547 22.59 30.95 -16.83
N ALA A 548 21.85 31.43 -15.83
CA ALA A 548 21.84 32.83 -15.42
C ALA A 548 23.21 33.27 -14.90
N THR A 549 23.89 32.42 -14.13
CA THR A 549 25.21 32.71 -13.56
C THR A 549 26.28 32.77 -14.66
N VAL A 550 26.30 31.79 -15.56
CA VAL A 550 27.24 31.76 -16.70
C VAL A 550 27.00 32.94 -17.62
N SER A 551 25.73 33.24 -17.96
CA SER A 551 25.39 34.39 -18.80
C SER A 551 25.80 35.71 -18.14
N GLY A 552 25.59 35.85 -16.82
CA GLY A 552 26.04 36.99 -16.05
C GLY A 552 27.56 37.16 -16.04
N LEU A 553 28.31 36.07 -15.88
CA LEU A 553 29.78 36.07 -15.95
C LEU A 553 30.29 36.45 -17.35
N LEU A 554 29.70 35.89 -18.41
CA LEU A 554 30.06 36.23 -19.78
C LEU A 554 29.77 37.70 -20.10
N ALA A 555 28.60 38.21 -19.68
CA ALA A 555 28.26 39.62 -19.83
C ALA A 555 29.23 40.52 -19.06
N TYR A 556 29.61 40.13 -17.84
CA TYR A 556 30.59 40.85 -17.02
C TYR A 556 31.98 40.91 -17.69
N ILE A 557 32.47 39.77 -18.19
CA ILE A 557 33.75 39.69 -18.92
C ILE A 557 33.69 40.56 -20.18
N TYR A 558 32.60 40.51 -20.93
CA TYR A 558 32.41 41.33 -22.13
C TYR A 558 32.45 42.83 -21.81
N ILE A 559 31.75 43.27 -20.77
CA ILE A 559 31.75 44.67 -20.32
C ILE A 559 33.15 45.11 -19.92
N ILE A 560 33.91 44.28 -19.19
CA ILE A 560 35.30 44.58 -18.82
C ILE A 560 36.18 44.74 -20.04
N HIS A 561 36.12 43.82 -21.01
CA HIS A 561 36.94 43.90 -22.21
C HIS A 561 36.63 45.16 -23.03
N LYS A 562 35.35 45.50 -23.17
CA LYS A 562 34.92 46.72 -23.85
C LYS A 562 35.42 47.98 -23.13
N ASN A 563 35.26 48.03 -21.80
CA ASN A 563 35.72 49.16 -21.00
C ASN A 563 37.25 49.30 -21.03
N ARG A 564 37.99 48.18 -21.04
CA ARG A 564 39.45 48.19 -21.17
C ARG A 564 39.89 48.77 -22.51
N ALA A 565 39.30 48.33 -23.62
CA ALA A 565 39.62 48.86 -24.94
C ALA A 565 39.31 50.37 -25.04
N GLN A 566 38.21 50.82 -24.44
CA GLN A 566 37.88 52.24 -24.37
C GLN A 566 38.86 53.04 -23.50
N MET A 567 39.27 52.50 -22.36
CA MET A 567 40.27 53.15 -21.49
C MET A 567 41.65 53.20 -22.15
N GLU A 568 42.08 52.14 -22.82
CA GLU A 568 43.33 52.14 -23.60
C GLU A 568 43.28 53.18 -24.72
N TYR A 569 42.16 53.29 -25.45
CA TYR A 569 41.99 54.31 -26.48
C TYR A 569 42.07 55.74 -25.90
N ILE A 570 41.34 56.04 -24.83
CA ILE A 570 41.36 57.37 -24.18
C ILE A 570 42.73 57.68 -23.56
N ALA A 571 43.43 56.66 -23.04
CA ALA A 571 44.77 56.84 -22.47
C ALA A 571 45.81 57.25 -23.51
N HIS A 572 45.64 56.85 -24.78
CA HIS A 572 46.60 57.11 -25.86
C HIS A 572 46.16 58.17 -26.88
N HIS A 573 44.88 58.52 -26.93
CA HIS A 573 44.34 59.50 -27.88
C HIS A 573 43.85 60.78 -27.20
N ASP A 574 43.86 61.89 -27.94
CA ASP A 574 43.27 63.16 -27.54
C ASP A 574 41.75 63.13 -27.72
N GLY A 575 41.02 63.56 -26.69
CA GLY A 575 39.56 63.45 -26.65
C GLY A 575 38.81 64.30 -27.67
N LEU A 576 39.42 65.40 -28.16
CA LEU A 576 38.78 66.30 -29.12
C LEU A 576 39.13 65.93 -30.57
N THR A 577 40.40 65.59 -30.84
CA THR A 577 40.91 65.40 -32.22
C THR A 577 41.06 63.95 -32.65
N GLY A 578 41.08 63.00 -31.71
CA GLY A 578 41.37 61.59 -31.99
C GLY A 578 42.80 61.30 -32.46
N LEU A 579 43.69 62.30 -32.49
CA LEU A 579 45.13 62.13 -32.66
C LEU A 579 45.74 61.46 -31.42
N PHE A 580 46.98 61.00 -31.49
CA PHE A 580 47.68 60.56 -30.28
C PHE A 580 47.86 61.73 -29.31
N ASN A 581 47.71 61.51 -28.01
CA ASN A 581 47.86 62.57 -27.02
C ASN A 581 49.33 62.78 -26.61
N ARG A 582 49.57 63.78 -25.75
CA ARG A 582 50.90 64.07 -25.19
C ARG A 582 51.56 62.86 -24.51
N ARG A 583 50.80 61.98 -23.86
CA ARG A 583 51.37 60.78 -23.22
C ARG A 583 51.95 59.84 -24.27
N SER A 584 51.20 59.52 -25.31
CA SER A 584 51.69 58.69 -26.42
C SER A 584 52.91 59.30 -27.11
N PHE A 585 52.96 60.63 -27.25
CA PHE A 585 54.17 61.30 -27.75
C PHE A 585 55.38 61.05 -26.85
N ASN A 586 55.23 61.21 -25.54
CA ASN A 586 56.32 60.97 -24.59
C ASN A 586 56.76 59.50 -24.58
N ASP A 587 55.80 58.57 -24.54
CA ASP A 587 56.08 57.13 -24.55
C ASP A 587 56.82 56.72 -25.83
N ASP A 588 56.37 57.21 -26.99
CA ASP A 588 57.02 56.92 -28.28
C ASP A 588 58.43 57.52 -28.32
N ILE A 589 58.63 58.75 -27.81
CA ILE A 589 59.96 59.38 -27.73
C ILE A 589 60.90 58.65 -26.76
N GLU A 590 60.42 58.23 -25.58
CA GLU A 590 61.22 57.46 -24.61
C GLU A 590 61.59 56.07 -25.14
N SER A 591 60.74 55.48 -25.98
CA SER A 591 60.97 54.16 -26.59
C SER A 591 62.00 54.19 -27.73
N LEU A 592 62.35 55.37 -28.26
CA LEU A 592 63.34 55.51 -29.32
C LEU A 592 64.74 55.18 -28.78
N LYS A 593 65.43 54.24 -29.42
CA LYS A 593 66.80 53.90 -29.05
C LYS A 593 67.73 55.11 -29.30
N PRO A 594 68.68 55.41 -28.40
CA PRO A 594 69.60 56.54 -28.55
C PRO A 594 70.38 56.55 -29.88
N GLU A 595 70.61 55.36 -30.45
CA GLU A 595 71.31 55.13 -31.72
C GLU A 595 70.51 55.60 -32.95
N LEU A 596 69.17 55.61 -32.88
CA LEU A 596 68.27 56.02 -33.98
C LEU A 596 68.04 57.53 -34.03
N ILE A 597 68.24 58.23 -32.91
CA ILE A 597 67.91 59.66 -32.75
C ILE A 597 68.81 60.57 -33.59
N ARG A 598 70.05 60.15 -33.90
CA ARG A 598 71.03 61.05 -34.52
C ARG A 598 70.93 61.22 -36.04
N GLU A 599 70.27 60.32 -36.77
CA GLU A 599 70.23 60.42 -38.25
C GLU A 599 68.87 60.16 -38.92
N ASN A 600 67.87 59.59 -38.24
CA ASN A 600 66.66 59.09 -38.93
C ASN A 600 65.30 59.50 -38.32
N VAL A 601 65.26 60.47 -37.40
CA VAL A 601 63.99 60.94 -36.78
C VAL A 601 63.77 62.41 -37.09
N ILE A 602 62.60 62.73 -37.64
CA ILE A 602 62.16 64.10 -37.91
C ILE A 602 60.99 64.42 -36.98
N ILE A 603 61.14 65.44 -36.14
CA ILE A 603 60.05 65.98 -35.31
C ILE A 603 59.63 67.32 -35.91
N VAL A 604 58.36 67.43 -36.27
CA VAL A 604 57.78 68.68 -36.77
C VAL A 604 56.76 69.19 -35.76
N THR A 605 57.04 70.34 -35.17
CA THR A 605 56.13 71.03 -34.24
C THR A 605 55.41 72.15 -34.97
N MET A 606 54.08 72.16 -34.92
CA MET A 606 53.23 73.15 -35.59
C MET A 606 52.26 73.78 -34.59
N ASP A 607 52.03 75.08 -34.73
CA ASP A 607 51.05 75.83 -33.93
C ASP A 607 49.86 76.24 -34.81
N LEU A 608 48.65 76.23 -34.24
CA LEU A 608 47.41 76.54 -34.98
C LEU A 608 47.11 78.04 -34.89
N ASN A 609 47.45 78.75 -35.95
CA ASN A 609 47.20 80.19 -36.06
C ASN A 609 45.70 80.51 -36.05
N GLY A 610 45.33 81.62 -35.39
CA GLY A 610 43.96 82.17 -35.43
C GLY A 610 42.97 81.53 -34.45
N LEU A 611 43.38 80.50 -33.69
CA LEU A 611 42.50 79.80 -32.74
C LEU A 611 41.88 80.72 -31.69
N LYS A 612 42.67 81.61 -31.07
CA LYS A 612 42.17 82.56 -30.06
C LYS A 612 41.10 83.48 -30.63
N LYS A 613 41.30 83.95 -31.87
CA LYS A 613 40.33 84.81 -32.56
C LYS A 613 39.02 84.06 -32.85
N ALA A 614 39.11 82.81 -33.30
CA ALA A 614 37.94 81.96 -33.51
C ALA A 614 37.15 81.73 -32.21
N ASN A 615 37.85 81.45 -31.10
CA ASN A 615 37.22 81.33 -29.78
C ASN A 615 36.54 82.62 -29.31
N ASP A 616 37.21 83.77 -29.46
CA ASP A 616 36.75 85.06 -28.95
C ASP A 616 35.59 85.64 -29.79
N GLU A 617 35.57 85.41 -31.11
CA GLU A 617 34.57 85.97 -32.03
C GLU A 617 33.38 85.03 -32.32
N LEU A 618 33.62 83.71 -32.34
CA LEU A 618 32.65 82.70 -32.79
C LEU A 618 32.32 81.66 -31.71
N GLY A 619 32.97 81.74 -30.55
CA GLY A 619 32.76 80.83 -29.42
C GLY A 619 33.69 79.61 -29.44
N HIS A 620 33.78 78.95 -28.28
CA HIS A 620 34.68 77.80 -28.09
C HIS A 620 34.36 76.61 -28.99
N GLU A 621 33.09 76.38 -29.33
CA GLU A 621 32.71 75.30 -30.26
C GLU A 621 33.30 75.49 -31.67
N ALA A 622 33.36 76.74 -32.16
CA ALA A 622 33.96 77.06 -33.45
C ALA A 622 35.50 76.91 -33.44
N GLY A 623 36.14 77.20 -32.30
CA GLY A 623 37.57 76.92 -32.12
C GLY A 623 37.86 75.43 -32.05
N ASP A 624 37.00 74.64 -31.40
CA ASP A 624 37.10 73.19 -31.36
C ASP A 624 36.97 72.57 -32.78
N GLU A 625 36.01 73.05 -33.58
CA GLU A 625 35.86 72.64 -34.99
C GLU A 625 37.10 72.96 -35.83
N LEU A 626 37.70 74.15 -35.62
CA LEU A 626 38.95 74.53 -36.27
C LEU A 626 40.11 73.58 -35.89
N ILE A 627 40.22 73.20 -34.61
CA ILE A 627 41.22 72.24 -34.13
C ILE A 627 41.01 70.86 -34.77
N ILE A 628 39.77 70.38 -34.81
CA ILE A 628 39.41 69.09 -35.43
C ILE A 628 39.74 69.11 -36.93
N GLY A 629 39.35 70.16 -37.66
CA GLY A 629 39.64 70.29 -39.09
C GLY A 629 41.13 70.34 -39.40
N ALA A 630 41.92 71.01 -38.56
CA ALA A 630 43.38 71.01 -38.66
C ALA A 630 43.97 69.62 -38.39
N ALA A 631 43.52 68.95 -37.34
CA ALA A 631 43.94 67.60 -37.00
C ALA A 631 43.64 66.59 -38.11
N ASP A 632 42.46 66.66 -38.72
CA ASP A 632 42.06 65.80 -39.83
C ASP A 632 42.92 66.01 -41.08
N CYS A 633 43.24 67.28 -41.40
CA CYS A 633 44.16 67.60 -42.48
C CYS A 633 45.55 67.00 -42.23
N MET A 634 46.09 67.19 -41.02
CA MET A 634 47.39 66.64 -40.63
C MET A 634 47.39 65.10 -40.68
N LYS A 635 46.37 64.45 -40.14
CA LYS A 635 46.23 62.99 -40.17
C LYS A 635 46.22 62.46 -41.60
N LYS A 636 45.39 63.03 -42.48
CA LYS A 636 45.29 62.59 -43.89
C LYS A 636 46.61 62.67 -44.64
N VAL A 637 47.40 63.72 -44.40
CA VAL A 637 48.66 63.96 -45.12
C VAL A 637 49.84 63.22 -44.49
N LEU A 638 49.92 63.18 -43.16
CA LEU A 638 51.12 62.77 -42.44
C LEU A 638 51.10 61.31 -41.96
N THR A 639 49.93 60.66 -41.83
CA THR A 639 49.85 59.26 -41.37
C THR A 639 50.73 58.27 -42.15
N PRO A 640 50.93 58.37 -43.49
CA PRO A 640 51.87 57.49 -44.21
C PRO A 640 53.34 57.67 -43.82
N TYR A 641 53.69 58.79 -43.20
CA TYR A 641 55.06 59.20 -42.90
C TYR A 641 55.40 59.15 -41.41
N GLY A 642 54.39 59.15 -40.53
CA GLY A 642 54.59 59.04 -39.08
C GLY A 642 53.34 59.27 -38.25
N ASN A 643 53.48 59.06 -36.94
CA ASN A 643 52.43 59.32 -35.96
C ASN A 643 52.22 60.85 -35.78
N VAL A 644 50.97 61.26 -35.65
CA VAL A 644 50.58 62.66 -35.42
C VAL A 644 50.01 62.77 -34.02
N TYR A 645 50.51 63.74 -33.26
CA TYR A 645 50.17 63.94 -31.85
C TYR A 645 49.59 65.32 -31.62
N ARG A 646 48.59 65.41 -30.74
CA ARG A 646 48.21 66.66 -30.10
C ARG A 646 48.83 66.74 -28.72
N VAL A 647 49.73 67.70 -28.56
CA VAL A 647 50.54 67.88 -27.36
C VAL A 647 50.08 69.11 -26.56
N GLY A 648 49.25 69.98 -27.12
CA GLY A 648 48.81 71.26 -26.54
C GLY A 648 47.30 71.45 -26.48
#